data_AF-A0ABD7FXU4-F1
#
_entry.id   AF-A0ABD7FXU4-F1
#
_cell.length_a   1.000
_cell.length_b   1.000
_cell.length_c   1.000
_cell.angle_alpha   90.00
_cell.angle_beta   90.00
_cell.angle_gamma   90.00
#
_symmetry.space_group_name_H-M   'P 1'
#
loop_
_entity.id
_entity.type
_entity.pdbx_description
1 polymer ?
#
loop_
_entity_poly.entity_id
_entity_poly.type
_entity_poly.pdbx_seq_one_letter_code
_entity_poly.pdbx_strand_id
1 'polypeptide(L)'
;MRFLRWITIATLLLASSWAQATIYSSPMLNEASGLVSPLQAKKMAQQYLNERHLAEKQEKHPATIARDEADSRTRTPGSTVDALMILALALDNLGEHEQAQQILRDANALTEQYQLPYLHLDVQILSTRLIWQKEGDAQAARERIQKINEQYQVIENADQITKGIDYKLTLLSAEIASKANELELADKLFAKAKPYLDTLQNEKPAIEYHLTLGEHNLSHGRYNLALSELLIAYWSAIENNAGVLLAQANTLLGKLFFNRQVLDKALDHFSQAADFYGRYEQSPFLSAVLKKMGDVYYQQGKYNLALVHYFNVIDHQNNQSSLSDEIEIRINLSATYLQLYNYPVAEQYLTSAEELLGMADIPRLNGHAALLHSGLAYYQEINQDIVRYAEMALHIGQSIQDDELQEQAYRLLSLGYERTGSAAKALDNFKKSQVIAQKRQNKLNQISEDAFRQQREFIEQTLHLVGQEKQLQETNHQFSQLRKVALFLLSISLVLFLITLRRGYLIQGFQDQVSELHDTLFTHSRSRLSNLRMLNAKLPSSLENSNRNYEQWQLGELIRQPLNDRLRFVLIDIPFMCNMYLQNGYTAGLELERAFGKFLKTKIKEPDRLYHFSDASLLYIEKNGSERSEPEILFNQIQSWLNDFAPERKINRIVRIGIADYPFLPRAYTAINDKELLDILLMATNIARELSLSEGQSHWVYFKAIDNAPAASFASENIRLSCKQAINQGLIKVHSSYKNEDNIKKLLKDG
;
A
#
# COMPACT_ATOMS: atom_id res chain seq x y z
N MET A 1 -20.90 -22.08 9.91
CA MET A 1 -21.97 -21.97 8.88
C MET A 1 -22.98 -20.84 9.14
N ARG A 2 -23.30 -20.47 10.40
CA ARG A 2 -24.20 -19.33 10.68
C ARG A 2 -23.51 -17.96 10.67
N PHE A 3 -22.21 -17.88 10.92
CA PHE A 3 -21.44 -16.63 10.92
C PHE A 3 -21.16 -16.09 9.50
N LEU A 4 -21.02 -16.98 8.51
CA LEU A 4 -20.82 -16.61 7.10
C LEU A 4 -22.07 -15.95 6.48
N ARG A 5 -23.28 -16.32 6.95
CA ARG A 5 -24.54 -15.76 6.46
C ARG A 5 -24.75 -14.30 6.90
N TRP A 6 -24.24 -13.92 8.06
CA TRP A 6 -24.31 -12.53 8.54
C TRP A 6 -23.31 -11.62 7.81
N ILE A 7 -22.15 -12.15 7.42
CA ILE A 7 -21.17 -11.42 6.60
C ILE A 7 -21.72 -11.23 5.18
N THR A 8 -22.36 -12.25 4.59
CA THR A 8 -22.98 -12.10 3.25
C THR A 8 -24.18 -11.15 3.25
N ILE A 9 -24.95 -11.06 4.34
CA ILE A 9 -26.06 -10.11 4.48
C ILE A 9 -25.53 -8.69 4.76
N ALA A 10 -24.44 -8.55 5.50
CA ALA A 10 -23.77 -7.27 5.72
C ALA A 10 -23.08 -6.74 4.45
N THR A 11 -22.54 -7.60 3.59
CA THR A 11 -21.99 -7.20 2.29
C THR A 11 -23.05 -6.92 1.23
N LEU A 12 -24.26 -7.50 1.36
CA LEU A 12 -25.41 -7.19 0.48
C LEU A 12 -26.19 -5.94 0.91
N LEU A 13 -26.03 -5.48 2.15
CA LEU A 13 -26.61 -4.21 2.65
C LEU A 13 -25.67 -3.00 2.53
N LEU A 14 -24.43 -3.21 2.07
CA LEU A 14 -23.46 -2.13 1.77
C LEU A 14 -23.34 -1.82 0.26
N ALA A 15 -24.19 -2.43 -0.57
CA ALA A 15 -24.20 -2.22 -2.02
C ALA A 15 -25.57 -1.75 -2.52
N SER A 16 -26.15 -0.74 -1.86
CA SER A 16 -27.26 0.01 -2.43
C SER A 16 -27.03 1.51 -2.27
N SER A 17 -26.94 2.14 -3.44
CA SER A 17 -27.35 3.52 -3.74
C SER A 17 -26.58 4.67 -3.10
N TRP A 18 -25.45 5.08 -3.68
CA TRP A 18 -25.06 6.50 -3.76
C TRP A 18 -24.25 6.75 -5.04
N ALA A 19 -24.92 6.69 -6.18
CA ALA A 19 -24.41 7.22 -7.44
C ALA A 19 -25.13 8.55 -7.68
N GLN A 20 -24.41 9.66 -7.81
CA GLN A 20 -24.99 10.99 -8.02
C GLN A 20 -24.59 11.53 -9.39
N ALA A 21 -25.33 11.09 -10.41
CA ALA A 21 -25.86 12.02 -11.41
C ALA A 21 -27.19 12.57 -10.88
N THR A 22 -27.86 13.48 -11.58
CA THR A 22 -29.34 13.50 -11.55
C THR A 22 -29.80 12.16 -12.12
N ILE A 23 -29.77 11.10 -11.30
CA ILE A 23 -30.34 9.83 -11.66
C ILE A 23 -31.84 10.08 -11.61
N TYR A 24 -32.42 10.28 -12.78
CA TYR A 24 -33.86 10.25 -12.87
C TYR A 24 -34.29 8.90 -12.33
N SER A 25 -35.30 8.93 -11.49
CA SER A 25 -35.79 7.75 -10.79
C SER A 25 -36.35 6.71 -11.78
N SER A 26 -36.75 7.15 -12.98
CA SER A 26 -37.10 6.29 -14.13
C SER A 26 -35.95 6.09 -15.15
N PRO A 27 -35.64 4.84 -15.56
CA PRO A 27 -34.75 4.54 -16.68
C PRO A 27 -35.17 5.22 -17.99
N MET A 28 -36.48 5.37 -18.23
CA MET A 28 -37.02 6.02 -19.43
C MET A 28 -36.68 7.52 -19.48
N LEU A 29 -36.66 8.19 -18.33
CA LEU A 29 -36.28 9.61 -18.24
C LEU A 29 -34.77 9.79 -18.34
N ASN A 30 -33.98 8.87 -17.75
CA ASN A 30 -32.53 8.85 -17.97
C ASN A 30 -32.18 8.68 -19.45
N GLU A 31 -32.86 7.78 -20.15
CA GLU A 31 -32.71 7.61 -21.60
C GLU A 31 -33.12 8.90 -22.33
N ALA A 32 -34.32 9.43 -22.06
CA ALA A 32 -34.84 10.64 -22.69
C ALA A 32 -33.91 11.86 -22.52
N SER A 33 -33.33 12.05 -21.33
CA SER A 33 -32.38 13.14 -21.06
C SER A 33 -31.05 13.00 -21.81
N GLY A 34 -30.65 11.77 -22.16
CA GLY A 34 -29.40 11.46 -22.85
C GLY A 34 -29.53 11.47 -24.38
N LEU A 35 -30.74 11.64 -24.91
CA LEU A 35 -30.98 11.60 -26.35
C LEU A 35 -30.53 12.89 -27.04
N VAL A 36 -29.83 12.70 -28.16
CA VAL A 36 -29.42 13.79 -29.05
C VAL A 36 -30.59 14.30 -29.90
N SER A 37 -31.56 13.44 -30.21
CA SER A 37 -32.74 13.79 -31.02
C SER A 37 -33.81 14.44 -30.13
N PRO A 38 -34.08 15.75 -30.29
CA PRO A 38 -35.08 16.45 -29.49
C PRO A 38 -36.49 15.88 -29.70
N LEU A 39 -36.80 15.40 -30.91
CA LEU A 39 -38.09 14.80 -31.23
C LEU A 39 -38.32 13.50 -30.45
N GLN A 40 -37.30 12.65 -30.35
CA GLN A 40 -37.38 11.41 -29.58
C GLN A 40 -37.47 11.70 -28.08
N ALA A 41 -36.68 12.65 -27.57
CA ALA A 41 -36.76 13.10 -26.18
C ALA A 41 -38.15 13.66 -25.84
N LYS A 42 -38.73 14.51 -26.71
CA LYS A 42 -40.11 15.02 -26.61
C LYS A 42 -41.12 13.87 -26.55
N LYS A 43 -41.03 12.90 -27.47
CA LYS A 43 -41.94 11.75 -27.53
C LYS A 43 -41.84 10.90 -26.26
N MET A 44 -40.64 10.59 -25.78
CA MET A 44 -40.44 9.82 -24.55
C MET A 44 -40.96 10.55 -23.32
N ALA A 45 -40.67 11.84 -23.17
CA ALA A 45 -41.17 12.65 -22.06
C ALA A 45 -42.70 12.72 -22.09
N GLN A 46 -43.32 12.97 -23.25
CA GLN A 46 -44.78 12.98 -23.40
C GLN A 46 -45.41 11.62 -23.10
N GLN A 47 -44.79 10.53 -23.59
CA GLN A 47 -45.24 9.18 -23.28
C GLN A 47 -45.16 8.92 -21.77
N TYR A 48 -44.09 9.37 -21.11
CA TYR A 48 -43.95 9.27 -19.66
C TYR A 48 -45.06 9.99 -18.92
N LEU A 49 -45.41 11.21 -19.35
CA LEU A 49 -46.45 12.04 -18.75
C LEU A 49 -47.86 11.50 -19.01
N ASN A 50 -48.13 10.93 -20.20
CA ASN A 50 -49.48 10.53 -20.61
C ASN A 50 -49.87 9.11 -20.17
N GLU A 51 -48.93 8.16 -20.20
CA GLU A 51 -49.22 6.74 -19.92
C GLU A 51 -49.21 6.40 -18.43
N ARG A 52 -48.73 7.32 -17.57
CA ARG A 52 -48.59 7.10 -16.11
C ARG A 52 -49.47 8.05 -15.30
N HIS A 53 -50.15 7.48 -14.31
CA HIS A 53 -50.97 8.25 -13.37
C HIS A 53 -50.12 8.94 -12.30
N LEU A 54 -50.40 10.20 -12.03
CA LEU A 54 -49.72 10.97 -10.98
C LEU A 54 -50.17 10.48 -9.60
N ALA A 55 -49.22 10.17 -8.72
CA ALA A 55 -49.51 9.78 -7.35
C ALA A 55 -50.01 10.99 -6.53
N GLU A 56 -51.09 10.80 -5.75
CA GLU A 56 -51.69 11.86 -4.91
C GLU A 56 -50.90 12.16 -3.62
N LYS A 57 -49.86 11.38 -3.29
CA LYS A 57 -49.16 11.50 -2.00
C LYS A 57 -47.99 12.49 -2.06
N GLN A 58 -47.86 13.27 -0.99
CA GLN A 58 -46.72 14.13 -0.69
C GLN A 58 -45.46 13.28 -0.44
N GLU A 59 -44.38 13.54 -1.17
CA GLU A 59 -43.11 12.83 -1.03
C GLU A 59 -42.46 13.18 0.31
N LYS A 60 -42.21 12.16 1.17
CA LYS A 60 -41.58 12.37 2.49
C LYS A 60 -40.18 11.79 2.61
N HIS A 61 -39.72 10.92 1.70
CA HIS A 61 -38.36 10.35 1.73
C HIS A 61 -37.89 9.73 0.39
N PRO A 62 -36.59 9.81 0.04
CA PRO A 62 -36.02 9.20 -1.18
C PRO A 62 -36.20 7.68 -1.30
N ALA A 63 -36.23 6.97 -0.16
CA ALA A 63 -36.38 5.50 -0.13
C ALA A 63 -37.80 5.03 -0.50
N THR A 64 -38.81 5.90 -0.40
CA THR A 64 -40.19 5.63 -0.85
C THR A 64 -40.38 5.88 -2.35
N ILE A 65 -39.60 6.81 -2.94
CA ILE A 65 -39.64 7.16 -4.37
C ILE A 65 -39.23 5.98 -5.25
N ALA A 66 -38.14 5.28 -4.91
CA ALA A 66 -37.67 4.11 -5.67
C ALA A 66 -38.61 2.89 -5.59
N ARG A 67 -39.51 2.83 -4.59
CA ARG A 67 -40.41 1.70 -4.37
C ARG A 67 -41.75 1.87 -5.09
N ASP A 68 -42.26 3.09 -5.15
CA ASP A 68 -43.52 3.43 -5.84
C ASP A 68 -43.35 3.55 -7.37
N GLU A 69 -42.12 3.70 -7.88
CA GLU A 69 -41.80 3.74 -9.31
C GLU A 69 -41.45 2.39 -9.96
N ALA A 70 -41.35 1.32 -9.16
CA ALA A 70 -41.25 -0.04 -9.68
C ALA A 70 -42.54 -0.48 -10.40
N ASP A 71 -43.67 0.19 -10.14
CA ASP A 71 -44.92 0.00 -10.86
C ASP A 71 -44.93 0.87 -12.12
N SER A 72 -44.88 0.24 -13.29
CA SER A 72 -44.83 0.88 -14.62
C SER A 72 -45.95 1.89 -14.92
N ARG A 73 -46.98 1.97 -14.06
CA ARG A 73 -48.23 2.74 -14.26
C ARG A 73 -48.32 4.04 -13.47
N THR A 74 -47.42 4.29 -12.52
CA THR A 74 -47.46 5.49 -11.66
C THR A 74 -46.23 6.36 -11.81
N ARG A 75 -46.42 7.69 -11.74
CA ARG A 75 -45.35 8.69 -11.68
C ARG A 75 -45.47 9.51 -10.41
N THR A 76 -44.32 9.85 -9.83
CA THR A 76 -44.20 10.70 -8.65
C THR A 76 -44.26 12.19 -9.03
N PRO A 77 -44.66 13.09 -8.11
CA PRO A 77 -44.56 14.53 -8.35
C PRO A 77 -43.15 14.97 -8.79
N GLY A 78 -42.09 14.47 -8.16
CA GLY A 78 -40.71 14.77 -8.53
C GLY A 78 -40.35 14.30 -9.95
N SER A 79 -40.59 13.03 -10.27
CA SER A 79 -40.32 12.51 -11.63
C SER A 79 -41.20 13.16 -12.70
N THR A 80 -42.36 13.70 -12.32
CA THR A 80 -43.19 14.49 -13.23
C THR A 80 -42.56 15.84 -13.55
N VAL A 81 -42.01 16.53 -12.55
CA VAL A 81 -41.24 17.77 -12.76
C VAL A 81 -40.05 17.50 -13.67
N ASP A 82 -39.30 16.43 -13.41
CA ASP A 82 -38.17 16.00 -14.24
C ASP A 82 -38.57 15.75 -15.71
N ALA A 83 -39.66 15.02 -15.92
CA ALA A 83 -40.20 14.77 -17.26
C ALA A 83 -40.63 16.06 -17.97
N LEU A 84 -41.22 17.02 -17.24
CA LEU A 84 -41.58 18.34 -17.79
C LEU A 84 -40.32 19.17 -18.13
N MET A 85 -39.26 19.10 -17.34
CA MET A 85 -37.99 19.76 -17.65
C MET A 85 -37.34 19.18 -18.91
N ILE A 86 -37.31 17.85 -19.05
CA ILE A 86 -36.81 17.18 -20.27
C ILE A 86 -37.68 17.57 -21.48
N LEU A 87 -39.00 17.60 -21.31
CA LEU A 87 -39.93 18.02 -22.37
C LEU A 87 -39.69 19.48 -22.78
N ALA A 88 -39.52 20.39 -21.81
CA ALA A 88 -39.24 21.79 -22.08
C ALA A 88 -37.93 21.97 -22.84
N LEU A 89 -36.85 21.28 -22.41
CA LEU A 89 -35.56 21.32 -23.10
C LEU A 89 -35.64 20.74 -24.52
N ALA A 90 -36.40 19.67 -24.71
CA ALA A 90 -36.66 19.10 -26.03
C ALA A 90 -37.45 20.06 -26.93
N LEU A 91 -38.49 20.72 -26.40
CA LEU A 91 -39.28 21.72 -27.12
C LEU A 91 -38.44 22.95 -27.49
N ASP A 92 -37.60 23.42 -26.57
CA ASP A 92 -36.71 24.56 -26.80
C ASP A 92 -35.68 24.26 -27.89
N ASN A 93 -35.06 23.07 -27.86
CA ASN A 93 -34.18 22.58 -28.92
C ASN A 93 -34.89 22.36 -30.27
N LEU A 94 -36.22 22.22 -30.26
CA LEU A 94 -37.05 22.19 -31.48
C LEU A 94 -37.46 23.58 -31.96
N GLY A 95 -37.14 24.66 -31.24
CA GLY A 95 -37.55 26.03 -31.52
C GLY A 95 -38.94 26.42 -30.99
N GLU A 96 -39.63 25.50 -30.30
CA GLU A 96 -40.96 25.73 -29.69
C GLU A 96 -40.84 26.47 -28.34
N HIS A 97 -40.13 27.59 -28.31
CA HIS A 97 -39.75 28.31 -27.08
C HIS A 97 -40.92 28.71 -26.18
N GLU A 98 -42.02 29.21 -26.76
CA GLU A 98 -43.20 29.62 -25.97
C GLU A 98 -43.86 28.42 -25.27
N GLN A 99 -43.92 27.26 -25.95
CA GLN A 99 -44.42 26.04 -25.33
C GLN A 99 -43.46 25.53 -24.26
N ALA A 100 -42.15 25.57 -24.51
CA ALA A 100 -41.14 25.20 -23.51
C ALA A 100 -41.30 26.04 -22.22
N GLN A 101 -41.50 27.35 -22.35
CA GLN A 101 -41.75 28.22 -21.20
C GLN A 101 -43.07 27.92 -20.49
N GLN A 102 -44.14 27.60 -21.23
CA GLN A 102 -45.39 27.20 -20.62
C GLN A 102 -45.23 25.89 -19.82
N ILE A 103 -44.54 24.90 -20.38
CA ILE A 103 -44.24 23.63 -19.68
C ILE A 103 -43.40 23.88 -18.41
N LEU A 104 -42.44 24.80 -18.43
CA LEU A 104 -41.67 25.16 -17.23
C LEU A 104 -42.51 25.89 -16.18
N ARG A 105 -43.48 26.73 -16.58
CA ARG A 105 -44.44 27.32 -15.63
C ARG A 105 -45.30 26.25 -14.97
N ASP A 106 -45.75 25.27 -15.74
CA ASP A 106 -46.54 24.15 -15.24
C ASP A 106 -45.71 23.29 -14.27
N ALA A 107 -44.43 23.02 -14.60
CA ALA A 107 -43.49 22.34 -13.72
C ALA A 107 -43.25 23.13 -12.42
N ASN A 108 -43.09 24.45 -12.52
CA ASN A 108 -42.90 25.32 -11.36
C ASN A 108 -44.14 25.31 -10.44
N ALA A 109 -45.34 25.44 -10.99
CA ALA A 109 -46.59 25.33 -10.22
C ALA A 109 -46.72 23.96 -9.52
N LEU A 110 -46.28 22.88 -10.19
CA LEU A 110 -46.28 21.55 -9.60
C LEU A 110 -45.30 21.44 -8.41
N THR A 111 -44.11 22.03 -8.52
CA THR A 111 -43.14 22.05 -7.40
C THR A 111 -43.67 22.81 -6.18
N GLU A 112 -44.42 23.90 -6.39
CA GLU A 112 -45.06 24.66 -5.31
C GLU A 112 -46.20 23.86 -4.67
N GLN A 113 -47.06 23.25 -5.49
CA GLN A 113 -48.19 22.43 -5.03
C GLN A 113 -47.75 21.27 -4.12
N TYR A 114 -46.65 20.60 -4.48
CA TYR A 114 -46.15 19.44 -3.75
C TYR A 114 -45.01 19.75 -2.76
N GLN A 115 -44.65 21.04 -2.60
CA GLN A 115 -43.59 21.51 -1.70
C GLN A 115 -42.22 20.84 -1.97
N LEU A 116 -41.73 20.95 -3.22
CA LEU A 116 -40.46 20.38 -3.68
C LEU A 116 -39.39 21.47 -3.85
N PRO A 117 -38.78 21.99 -2.76
CA PRO A 117 -37.97 23.22 -2.81
C PRO A 117 -36.71 23.12 -3.68
N TYR A 118 -36.04 21.96 -3.71
CA TYR A 118 -34.84 21.79 -4.54
C TYR A 118 -35.17 21.69 -6.03
N LEU A 119 -36.21 20.93 -6.39
CA LEU A 119 -36.69 20.85 -7.77
C LEU A 119 -37.27 22.19 -8.25
N HIS A 120 -37.88 22.97 -7.34
CA HIS A 120 -38.31 24.33 -7.62
C HIS A 120 -37.14 25.20 -8.11
N LEU A 121 -36.00 25.17 -7.40
CA LEU A 121 -34.80 25.89 -7.81
C LEU A 121 -34.25 25.37 -9.15
N ASP A 122 -34.24 24.05 -9.37
CA ASP A 122 -33.77 23.47 -10.64
C ASP A 122 -34.62 23.90 -11.84
N VAL A 123 -35.96 23.96 -11.70
CA VAL A 123 -36.88 24.48 -12.73
C VAL A 123 -36.60 25.97 -13.00
N GLN A 124 -36.41 26.77 -11.95
CA GLN A 124 -36.09 28.20 -12.10
C GLN A 124 -34.73 28.44 -12.76
N ILE A 125 -33.71 27.63 -12.44
CA ILE A 125 -32.38 27.69 -13.07
C ILE A 125 -32.50 27.36 -14.56
N LEU A 126 -33.22 26.28 -14.92
CA LEU A 126 -33.44 25.90 -16.31
C LEU A 126 -34.23 26.98 -17.07
N SER A 127 -35.33 27.48 -16.50
CA SER A 127 -36.10 28.58 -17.09
C SER A 127 -35.25 29.82 -17.32
N THR A 128 -34.42 30.20 -16.34
CA THR A 128 -33.50 31.33 -16.47
C THR A 128 -32.47 31.11 -17.58
N ARG A 129 -31.91 29.90 -17.69
CA ARG A 129 -30.97 29.54 -18.76
C ARG A 129 -31.62 29.66 -20.15
N LEU A 130 -32.79 29.05 -20.36
CA LEU A 130 -33.45 29.07 -21.67
C LEU A 130 -33.85 30.50 -22.08
N ILE A 131 -34.37 31.30 -21.14
CA ILE A 131 -34.73 32.69 -21.41
C ILE A 131 -33.49 33.52 -21.76
N TRP A 132 -32.41 33.37 -20.99
CA TRP A 132 -31.15 34.06 -21.27
C TRP A 132 -30.54 33.66 -22.62
N GLN A 133 -30.59 32.37 -22.98
CA GLN A 133 -30.10 31.90 -24.28
C GLN A 133 -30.87 32.49 -25.46
N LYS A 134 -32.18 32.76 -25.29
CA LYS A 134 -33.03 33.41 -26.31
C LYS A 134 -32.85 34.93 -26.36
N GLU A 135 -32.90 35.60 -25.22
CA GLU A 135 -32.95 37.07 -25.13
C GLU A 135 -31.57 37.72 -25.14
N GLY A 136 -30.53 37.01 -24.68
CA GLY A 136 -29.18 37.55 -24.53
C GLY A 136 -29.02 38.59 -23.42
N ASP A 137 -30.07 38.91 -22.66
CA ASP A 137 -30.05 39.92 -21.60
C ASP A 137 -29.36 39.36 -20.33
N ALA A 138 -28.08 39.67 -20.19
CA ALA A 138 -27.27 39.28 -19.04
C ALA A 138 -27.75 39.92 -17.73
N GLN A 139 -28.32 41.13 -17.77
CA GLN A 139 -28.77 41.83 -16.56
C GLN A 139 -30.04 41.18 -16.03
N ALA A 140 -31.04 40.95 -16.88
CA ALA A 140 -32.27 40.26 -16.51
C ALA A 140 -31.99 38.85 -15.97
N ALA A 141 -31.03 38.13 -16.57
CA ALA A 141 -30.60 36.82 -16.10
C ALA A 141 -29.96 36.87 -14.69
N ARG A 142 -29.13 37.88 -14.41
CA ARG A 142 -28.52 38.09 -13.08
C ARG A 142 -29.56 38.39 -12.01
N GLU A 143 -30.54 39.24 -12.31
CA GLU A 143 -31.63 39.54 -11.37
C GLU A 143 -32.44 38.30 -11.00
N ARG A 144 -32.68 37.40 -11.97
CA ARG A 144 -33.32 36.11 -11.72
C ARG A 144 -32.44 35.21 -10.85
N ILE A 145 -31.16 35.07 -11.18
CA ILE A 145 -30.20 34.27 -10.38
C ILE A 145 -30.08 34.80 -8.95
N GLN A 146 -30.11 36.11 -8.75
CA GLN A 146 -30.09 36.70 -7.42
C GLN A 146 -31.33 36.29 -6.61
N LYS A 147 -32.53 36.35 -7.20
CA LYS A 147 -33.77 35.88 -6.54
C LYS A 147 -33.70 34.40 -6.18
N ILE A 148 -33.15 33.56 -7.07
CA ILE A 148 -32.94 32.13 -6.81
C ILE A 148 -31.97 31.93 -5.63
N ASN A 149 -30.87 32.69 -5.58
CA ASN A 149 -29.90 32.66 -4.48
C ASN A 149 -30.53 33.08 -3.14
N GLU A 150 -31.37 34.10 -3.12
CA GLU A 150 -32.09 34.54 -1.92
C GLU A 150 -33.04 33.44 -1.40
N GLN A 151 -33.78 32.77 -2.30
CA GLN A 151 -34.63 31.63 -1.94
C GLN A 151 -33.81 30.45 -1.40
N TYR A 152 -32.69 30.16 -2.05
CA TYR A 152 -31.79 29.08 -1.67
C TYR A 152 -31.19 29.27 -0.27
N GLN A 153 -30.85 30.50 0.13
CA GLN A 153 -30.32 30.79 1.48
C GLN A 153 -31.32 30.51 2.61
N VAL A 154 -32.62 30.51 2.32
CA VAL A 154 -33.70 30.33 3.31
C VAL A 154 -34.06 28.86 3.51
N ILE A 155 -33.62 27.94 2.64
CA ILE A 155 -33.91 26.50 2.77
C ILE A 155 -33.06 25.91 3.90
N GLU A 156 -33.69 25.60 5.04
CA GLU A 156 -33.05 24.91 6.17
C GLU A 156 -32.62 23.49 5.80
N ASN A 157 -31.40 23.11 6.21
CA ASN A 157 -30.65 21.85 6.01
C ASN A 157 -29.62 21.88 4.87
N ALA A 158 -28.36 22.01 5.29
CA ALA A 158 -27.16 22.02 4.45
C ALA A 158 -26.64 20.58 4.23
N ASP A 159 -27.22 19.87 3.28
CA ASP A 159 -26.73 18.58 2.80
C ASP A 159 -25.97 18.71 1.47
N GLN A 160 -25.41 17.61 0.97
CA GLN A 160 -24.68 17.51 -0.30
C GLN A 160 -25.49 17.99 -1.53
N ILE A 161 -26.83 17.99 -1.44
CA ILE A 161 -27.77 18.52 -2.44
C ILE A 161 -27.62 20.05 -2.59
N THR A 162 -27.40 20.76 -1.47
CA THR A 162 -27.18 22.21 -1.40
C THR A 162 -25.98 22.61 -2.29
N LYS A 163 -24.89 21.84 -2.22
CA LYS A 163 -23.68 22.08 -3.03
C LYS A 163 -23.90 21.94 -4.55
N GLY A 164 -24.81 21.07 -4.99
CA GLY A 164 -25.12 20.88 -6.41
C GLY A 164 -25.84 22.08 -7.04
N ILE A 165 -26.77 22.69 -6.30
CA ILE A 165 -27.47 23.89 -6.75
C ILE A 165 -26.52 25.09 -6.81
N ASP A 166 -25.67 25.31 -5.80
CA ASP A 166 -24.65 26.39 -5.83
C ASP A 166 -23.69 26.22 -7.01
N TYR A 167 -23.29 24.98 -7.33
CA TYR A 167 -22.50 24.69 -8.52
C TYR A 167 -23.23 25.08 -9.82
N LYS A 168 -24.48 24.63 -10.03
CA LYS A 168 -25.27 24.96 -11.22
C LYS A 168 -25.45 26.48 -11.37
N LEU A 169 -25.76 27.19 -10.29
CA LEU A 169 -25.90 28.64 -10.28
C LEU A 169 -24.59 29.36 -10.57
N THR A 170 -23.49 28.91 -9.97
CA THR A 170 -22.16 29.50 -10.18
C THR A 170 -21.71 29.29 -11.62
N LEU A 171 -21.93 28.09 -12.19
CA LEU A 171 -21.59 27.77 -13.58
C LEU A 171 -22.42 28.59 -14.56
N LEU A 172 -23.75 28.66 -14.38
CA LEU A 172 -24.62 29.51 -15.21
C LEU A 172 -24.21 30.99 -15.11
N SER A 173 -23.85 31.46 -13.92
CA SER A 173 -23.34 32.83 -13.74
C SER A 173 -22.04 33.06 -14.51
N ALA A 174 -21.14 32.05 -14.53
CA ALA A 174 -19.89 32.11 -15.28
C ALA A 174 -20.14 32.17 -16.80
N GLU A 175 -21.08 31.37 -17.31
CA GLU A 175 -21.52 31.40 -18.70
C GLU A 175 -22.10 32.77 -19.10
N ILE A 176 -22.94 33.35 -18.24
CA ILE A 176 -23.52 34.69 -18.45
C ILE A 176 -22.42 35.75 -18.48
N ALA A 177 -21.52 35.75 -17.50
CA ALA A 177 -20.37 36.68 -17.47
C ALA A 177 -19.47 36.53 -18.71
N SER A 178 -19.22 35.29 -19.13
CA SER A 178 -18.46 34.96 -20.34
C SER A 178 -19.09 35.58 -21.59
N LYS A 179 -20.39 35.38 -21.84
CA LYS A 179 -21.06 35.96 -23.03
C LYS A 179 -21.23 37.48 -22.93
N ALA A 180 -21.33 38.03 -21.72
CA ALA A 180 -21.33 39.48 -21.48
C ALA A 180 -19.94 40.13 -21.65
N ASN A 181 -18.92 39.36 -22.03
CA ASN A 181 -17.54 39.80 -22.22
C ASN A 181 -16.87 40.33 -20.92
N GLU A 182 -17.33 39.85 -19.77
CA GLU A 182 -16.78 40.16 -18.43
C GLU A 182 -15.77 39.09 -18.00
N LEU A 183 -14.61 39.08 -18.68
CA LEU A 183 -13.61 38.01 -18.58
C LEU A 183 -13.17 37.69 -17.14
N GLU A 184 -12.82 38.71 -16.35
CA GLU A 184 -12.31 38.52 -14.98
C GLU A 184 -13.37 37.92 -14.04
N LEU A 185 -14.63 38.34 -14.21
CA LEU A 185 -15.74 37.80 -13.42
C LEU A 185 -16.01 36.34 -13.81
N ALA A 186 -16.03 36.04 -15.12
CA ALA A 186 -16.22 34.69 -15.61
C ALA A 186 -15.14 33.74 -15.07
N ASP A 187 -13.85 34.13 -15.16
CA ASP A 187 -12.73 33.33 -14.64
C ASP A 187 -12.86 33.06 -13.14
N LYS A 188 -13.24 34.08 -12.36
CA LYS A 188 -13.46 33.94 -10.92
C LYS A 188 -14.59 32.98 -10.61
N LEU A 189 -15.68 33.02 -11.37
CA LEU A 189 -16.83 32.12 -11.18
C LEU A 189 -16.50 30.69 -11.60
N PHE A 190 -15.79 30.48 -12.71
CA PHE A 190 -15.30 29.15 -13.10
C PHE A 190 -14.35 28.56 -12.04
N ALA A 191 -13.46 29.38 -11.48
CA ALA A 191 -12.58 28.96 -10.38
C ALA A 191 -13.37 28.61 -9.11
N LYS A 192 -14.45 29.35 -8.81
CA LYS A 192 -15.36 29.07 -7.68
C LYS A 192 -16.12 27.75 -7.87
N ALA A 193 -16.51 27.40 -9.10
CA ALA A 193 -17.24 26.17 -9.39
C ALA A 193 -16.37 24.90 -9.32
N LYS A 194 -15.05 25.02 -9.52
CA LYS A 194 -14.12 23.88 -9.64
C LYS A 194 -14.06 22.93 -8.43
N PRO A 195 -13.95 23.40 -7.17
CA PRO A 195 -13.80 22.51 -6.01
C PRO A 195 -14.97 21.56 -5.78
N TYR A 196 -16.15 21.87 -6.32
CA TYR A 196 -17.30 20.98 -6.24
C TYR A 196 -17.08 19.70 -7.05
N LEU A 197 -16.35 19.77 -8.18
CA LEU A 197 -16.09 18.63 -9.04
C LEU A 197 -15.28 17.54 -8.34
N ASP A 198 -14.32 17.92 -7.48
CA ASP A 198 -13.52 16.98 -6.69
C ASP A 198 -14.38 16.17 -5.68
N THR A 199 -15.59 16.64 -5.39
CA THR A 199 -16.54 15.95 -4.49
C THR A 199 -17.47 15.00 -5.23
N LEU A 200 -17.50 15.04 -6.57
CA LEU A 200 -18.35 14.21 -7.40
C LEU A 200 -17.65 12.89 -7.73
N GLN A 201 -18.40 11.78 -7.65
CA GLN A 201 -17.94 10.47 -8.15
C GLN A 201 -18.28 10.26 -9.64
N ASN A 202 -19.11 11.13 -10.23
CA ASN A 202 -19.52 11.05 -11.62
C ASN A 202 -18.71 12.02 -12.47
N GLU A 203 -18.12 11.51 -13.56
CA GLU A 203 -17.26 12.27 -14.46
C GLU A 203 -18.06 13.18 -15.43
N LYS A 204 -19.36 12.95 -15.65
CA LYS A 204 -20.15 13.74 -16.63
C LYS A 204 -20.17 15.25 -16.34
N PRO A 205 -20.51 15.72 -15.12
CA PRO A 205 -20.47 17.15 -14.80
C PRO A 205 -19.07 17.75 -14.90
N ALA A 206 -18.02 16.95 -14.65
CA ALA A 206 -16.64 17.38 -14.84
C ALA A 206 -16.34 17.60 -16.33
N ILE A 207 -16.76 16.66 -17.20
CA ILE A 207 -16.63 16.82 -18.67
C ILE A 207 -17.38 18.07 -19.15
N GLU A 208 -18.63 18.26 -18.72
CA GLU A 208 -19.44 19.45 -19.06
C GLU A 208 -18.77 20.75 -18.60
N TYR A 209 -18.22 20.78 -17.39
CA TYR A 209 -17.45 21.93 -16.91
C TYR A 209 -16.27 22.25 -17.82
N HIS A 210 -15.47 21.24 -18.18
CA HIS A 210 -14.31 21.40 -19.05
C HIS A 210 -14.70 21.84 -20.46
N LEU A 211 -15.83 21.36 -20.99
CA LEU A 211 -16.40 21.84 -22.26
C LEU A 211 -16.78 23.33 -22.18
N THR A 212 -17.52 23.73 -21.14
CA THR A 212 -17.97 25.12 -20.96
C THR A 212 -16.80 26.08 -20.72
N LEU A 213 -15.83 25.69 -19.90
CA LEU A 213 -14.60 26.47 -19.67
C LEU A 213 -13.74 26.52 -20.94
N GLY A 214 -13.66 25.41 -21.67
CA GLY A 214 -13.00 25.34 -22.98
C GLY A 214 -13.64 26.27 -24.00
N GLU A 215 -14.97 26.30 -24.10
CA GLU A 215 -15.72 27.21 -24.96
C GLU A 215 -15.51 28.67 -24.55
N HIS A 216 -15.54 28.98 -23.25
CA HIS A 216 -15.25 30.31 -22.73
C HIS A 216 -13.85 30.79 -23.15
N ASN A 217 -12.83 29.95 -22.97
CA ASN A 217 -11.47 30.28 -23.39
C ASN A 217 -11.36 30.44 -24.91
N LEU A 218 -12.07 29.59 -25.67
CA LEU A 218 -12.09 29.64 -27.13
C LEU A 218 -12.73 30.94 -27.64
N SER A 219 -13.87 31.34 -27.08
CA SER A 219 -14.59 32.56 -27.51
C SER A 219 -13.80 33.83 -27.24
N HIS A 220 -12.95 33.83 -26.21
CA HIS A 220 -12.07 34.95 -25.86
C HIS A 220 -10.66 34.85 -26.47
N GLY A 221 -10.44 33.91 -27.40
CA GLY A 221 -9.16 33.77 -28.12
C GLY A 221 -8.00 33.24 -27.27
N ARG A 222 -8.26 32.71 -26.07
CA ARG A 222 -7.27 32.07 -25.19
C ARG A 222 -7.08 30.61 -25.60
N TYR A 223 -6.58 30.41 -26.82
CA TYR A 223 -6.62 29.09 -27.44
C TYR A 223 -5.83 28.01 -26.70
N ASN A 224 -4.79 28.37 -25.93
CA ASN A 224 -3.99 27.38 -25.18
C ASN A 224 -4.80 26.76 -24.04
N LEU A 225 -5.44 27.63 -23.25
CA LEU A 225 -6.35 27.23 -22.19
C LEU A 225 -7.56 26.50 -22.77
N ALA A 226 -8.09 26.97 -23.90
CA ALA A 226 -9.17 26.27 -24.59
C ALA A 226 -8.73 24.84 -24.99
N LEU A 227 -7.55 24.69 -25.57
CA LEU A 227 -7.06 23.38 -26.02
C LEU A 227 -6.87 22.42 -24.84
N SER A 228 -6.28 22.88 -23.73
CA SER A 228 -6.07 22.02 -22.55
C SER A 228 -7.40 21.53 -21.98
N GLU A 229 -8.36 22.43 -21.79
CA GLU A 229 -9.66 22.10 -21.21
C GLU A 229 -10.48 21.18 -22.15
N LEU A 230 -10.46 21.46 -23.46
CA LEU A 230 -11.17 20.64 -24.45
C LEU A 230 -10.55 19.25 -24.64
N LEU A 231 -9.23 19.09 -24.49
CA LEU A 231 -8.58 17.79 -24.52
C LEU A 231 -8.91 16.96 -23.28
N ILE A 232 -8.98 17.58 -22.09
CA ILE A 232 -9.45 16.90 -20.87
C ILE A 232 -10.87 16.38 -21.11
N ALA A 233 -11.79 17.24 -21.56
CA ALA A 233 -13.15 16.83 -21.88
C ALA A 233 -13.22 15.70 -22.92
N TYR A 234 -12.40 15.78 -23.98
CA TYR A 234 -12.34 14.77 -25.04
C TYR A 234 -11.93 13.38 -24.51
N TRP A 235 -10.82 13.29 -23.79
CA TRP A 235 -10.32 12.02 -23.26
C TRP A 235 -11.23 11.45 -22.18
N SER A 236 -11.69 12.30 -21.24
CA SER A 236 -12.64 11.88 -20.22
C SER A 236 -13.95 11.38 -20.83
N ALA A 237 -14.43 11.98 -21.93
CA ALA A 237 -15.61 11.49 -22.64
C ALA A 237 -15.40 10.13 -23.31
N ILE A 238 -14.19 9.85 -23.84
CA ILE A 238 -13.83 8.53 -24.40
C ILE A 238 -13.81 7.48 -23.29
N GLU A 239 -13.12 7.76 -22.19
CA GLU A 239 -12.97 6.82 -21.05
C GLU A 239 -14.33 6.45 -20.44
N ASN A 240 -15.25 7.41 -20.37
CA ASN A 240 -16.58 7.24 -19.78
C ASN A 240 -17.67 6.83 -20.79
N ASN A 241 -17.30 6.51 -22.05
CA ASN A 241 -18.23 6.19 -23.14
C ASN A 241 -19.35 7.24 -23.31
N ALA A 242 -19.03 8.53 -23.09
CA ALA A 242 -19.97 9.64 -23.16
C ALA A 242 -20.04 10.21 -24.59
N GLY A 243 -20.69 9.47 -25.50
CA GLY A 243 -20.72 9.81 -26.94
C GLY A 243 -21.21 11.23 -27.27
N VAL A 244 -22.24 11.73 -26.58
CA VAL A 244 -22.77 13.10 -26.81
C VAL A 244 -21.75 14.17 -26.44
N LEU A 245 -21.12 14.03 -25.27
CA LEU A 245 -20.09 14.96 -24.80
C LEU A 245 -18.82 14.88 -25.66
N LEU A 246 -18.48 13.69 -26.15
CA LEU A 246 -17.39 13.50 -27.11
C LEU A 246 -17.66 14.24 -28.44
N ALA A 247 -18.89 14.21 -28.95
CA ALA A 247 -19.25 14.96 -30.16
C ALA A 247 -19.23 16.48 -29.94
N GLN A 248 -19.62 16.94 -28.75
CA GLN A 248 -19.48 18.35 -28.36
C GLN A 248 -18.00 18.77 -28.25
N ALA A 249 -17.16 17.94 -27.62
CA ALA A 249 -15.72 18.15 -27.53
C ALA A 249 -15.09 18.27 -28.93
N ASN A 250 -15.41 17.34 -29.83
CA ASN A 250 -14.97 17.38 -31.22
C ASN A 250 -15.45 18.64 -31.96
N THR A 251 -16.70 19.07 -31.73
CA THR A 251 -17.22 20.32 -32.33
C THR A 251 -16.41 21.54 -31.87
N LEU A 252 -16.08 21.62 -30.58
CA LEU A 252 -15.30 22.73 -30.02
C LEU A 252 -13.82 22.65 -30.42
N LEU A 253 -13.21 21.46 -30.47
CA LEU A 253 -11.85 21.26 -30.98
C LEU A 253 -11.75 21.62 -32.46
N GLY A 254 -12.74 21.24 -33.27
CA GLY A 254 -12.84 21.64 -34.68
C GLY A 254 -12.87 23.16 -34.82
N LYS A 255 -13.71 23.86 -34.03
CA LYS A 255 -13.76 25.33 -33.99
C LYS A 255 -12.42 25.93 -33.56
N LEU A 256 -11.75 25.34 -32.58
CA LEU A 256 -10.44 25.77 -32.11
C LEU A 256 -9.38 25.67 -33.22
N PHE A 257 -9.27 24.52 -33.88
CA PHE A 257 -8.31 24.34 -34.96
C PHE A 257 -8.62 25.19 -36.19
N PHE A 258 -9.91 25.40 -36.51
CA PHE A 258 -10.34 26.34 -37.54
C PHE A 258 -9.89 27.76 -37.23
N ASN A 259 -10.14 28.24 -36.01
CA ASN A 259 -9.70 29.58 -35.58
C ASN A 259 -8.17 29.73 -35.57
N ARG A 260 -7.42 28.64 -35.35
CA ARG A 260 -5.95 28.58 -35.44
C ARG A 260 -5.42 28.40 -36.87
N GLN A 261 -6.28 28.36 -37.90
CA GLN A 261 -5.92 28.10 -39.30
C GLN A 261 -5.28 26.71 -39.55
N VAL A 262 -5.50 25.75 -38.64
CA VAL A 262 -5.07 24.35 -38.80
C VAL A 262 -6.23 23.55 -39.40
N LEU A 263 -6.48 23.80 -40.69
CA LEU A 263 -7.71 23.40 -41.38
C LEU A 263 -7.90 21.87 -41.46
N ASP A 264 -6.83 21.10 -41.65
CA ASP A 264 -6.94 19.63 -41.77
C ASP A 264 -7.41 18.99 -40.45
N LYS A 265 -6.84 19.41 -39.30
CA LYS A 265 -7.29 18.94 -37.99
C LYS A 265 -8.71 19.41 -37.65
N ALA A 266 -9.09 20.60 -38.12
CA ALA A 266 -10.45 21.08 -37.95
C ALA A 266 -11.45 20.15 -38.65
N LEU A 267 -11.15 19.73 -39.88
CA LEU A 267 -11.95 18.74 -40.61
C LEU A 267 -12.01 17.39 -39.92
N ASP A 268 -10.89 16.88 -39.38
CA ASP A 268 -10.89 15.59 -38.67
C ASP A 268 -11.88 15.58 -37.49
N HIS A 269 -11.85 16.64 -36.68
CA HIS A 269 -12.75 16.77 -35.53
C HIS A 269 -14.19 17.06 -35.94
N PHE A 270 -14.42 17.94 -36.93
CA PHE A 270 -15.78 18.17 -37.43
C PHE A 270 -16.38 16.93 -38.08
N SER A 271 -15.60 16.13 -38.81
CA SER A 271 -16.06 14.87 -39.39
C SER A 271 -16.48 13.89 -38.29
N GLN A 272 -15.69 13.73 -37.22
CA GLN A 272 -16.05 12.88 -36.10
C GLN A 272 -17.35 13.33 -35.40
N ALA A 273 -17.54 14.65 -35.25
CA ALA A 273 -18.78 15.19 -34.70
C ALA A 273 -19.97 14.95 -35.65
N ALA A 274 -19.79 15.19 -36.96
CA ALA A 274 -20.82 14.97 -37.97
C ALA A 274 -21.23 13.49 -38.06
N ASP A 275 -20.27 12.56 -38.02
CA ASP A 275 -20.51 11.11 -38.03
C ASP A 275 -21.32 10.65 -36.82
N PHE A 276 -21.14 11.31 -35.67
CA PHE A 276 -21.94 11.04 -34.49
C PHE A 276 -23.35 11.63 -34.63
N TYR A 277 -23.47 12.93 -34.95
CA TYR A 277 -24.76 13.61 -35.06
C TYR A 277 -25.62 13.07 -36.21
N GLY A 278 -25.01 12.63 -37.31
CA GLY A 278 -25.69 12.04 -38.47
C GLY A 278 -26.37 10.70 -38.20
N ARG A 279 -26.10 10.05 -37.06
CA ARG A 279 -26.81 8.84 -36.63
C ARG A 279 -28.19 9.13 -36.05
N TYR A 280 -28.50 10.39 -35.77
CA TYR A 280 -29.74 10.81 -35.13
C TYR A 280 -30.58 11.62 -36.12
N GLU A 281 -31.82 11.18 -36.33
CA GLU A 281 -32.78 11.90 -37.15
C GLU A 281 -33.01 13.32 -36.58
N GLN A 282 -32.88 14.32 -37.46
CA GLN A 282 -33.08 15.74 -37.15
C GLN A 282 -32.22 16.25 -35.98
N SER A 283 -30.95 15.83 -35.90
CA SER A 283 -30.02 16.40 -34.92
C SER A 283 -29.88 17.92 -35.11
N PRO A 284 -30.15 18.74 -34.07
CA PRO A 284 -30.05 20.20 -34.17
C PRO A 284 -28.60 20.69 -34.33
N PHE A 285 -27.62 19.82 -34.05
CA PHE A 285 -26.20 20.16 -34.10
C PHE A 285 -25.56 19.85 -35.46
N LEU A 286 -26.14 18.95 -36.25
CA LEU A 286 -25.54 18.45 -37.49
C LEU A 286 -25.34 19.58 -38.52
N SER A 287 -26.37 20.39 -38.77
CA SER A 287 -26.32 21.49 -39.75
C SER A 287 -25.22 22.51 -39.40
N ALA A 288 -25.03 22.82 -38.12
CA ALA A 288 -23.96 23.72 -37.68
C ALA A 288 -22.56 23.14 -37.93
N VAL A 289 -22.37 21.84 -37.71
CA VAL A 289 -21.08 21.15 -37.98
C VAL A 289 -20.83 21.05 -39.48
N LEU A 290 -21.83 20.69 -40.29
CA LEU A 290 -21.72 20.62 -41.75
C LEU A 290 -21.37 21.99 -42.34
N LYS A 291 -21.99 23.07 -41.84
CA LYS A 291 -21.62 24.44 -42.23
C LYS A 291 -20.15 24.70 -41.97
N LYS A 292 -19.64 24.33 -40.79
CA LYS A 292 -18.23 24.52 -40.44
C LYS A 292 -17.28 23.70 -41.30
N MET A 293 -17.66 22.50 -41.71
CA MET A 293 -16.89 21.74 -42.71
C MET A 293 -16.86 22.46 -44.06
N GLY A 294 -18.00 23.02 -44.49
CA GLY A 294 -18.09 23.87 -45.68
C GLY A 294 -17.18 25.09 -45.61
N ASP A 295 -17.20 25.80 -44.47
CA ASP A 295 -16.32 26.96 -44.19
C ASP A 295 -14.84 26.57 -44.30
N VAL A 296 -14.44 25.39 -43.78
CA VAL A 296 -13.07 24.90 -43.90
C VAL A 296 -12.70 24.63 -45.35
N TYR A 297 -13.56 23.93 -46.11
CA TYR A 297 -13.29 23.67 -47.52
C TYR A 297 -13.23 24.95 -48.36
N TYR A 298 -14.07 25.94 -48.06
CA TYR A 298 -14.03 27.26 -48.68
C TYR A 298 -12.67 27.94 -48.42
N GLN A 299 -12.19 27.94 -47.18
CA GLN A 299 -10.87 28.50 -46.84
C GLN A 299 -9.70 27.73 -47.49
N GLN A 300 -9.84 26.43 -47.71
CA GLN A 300 -8.86 25.63 -48.46
C GLN A 300 -8.90 25.88 -49.99
N GLY A 301 -9.84 26.68 -50.49
CA GLY A 301 -10.06 26.88 -51.93
C GLY A 301 -10.74 25.69 -52.64
N LYS A 302 -11.25 24.71 -51.88
CA LYS A 302 -11.94 23.53 -52.39
C LYS A 302 -13.45 23.81 -52.53
N TYR A 303 -13.79 24.79 -53.37
CA TYR A 303 -15.14 25.36 -53.46
C TYR A 303 -16.24 24.35 -53.81
N ASN A 304 -15.97 23.36 -54.67
CA ASN A 304 -16.96 22.33 -54.98
C ASN A 304 -17.33 21.48 -53.76
N LEU A 305 -16.37 21.18 -52.87
CA LEU A 305 -16.66 20.47 -51.61
C LEU A 305 -17.40 21.37 -50.63
N ALA A 306 -17.06 22.66 -50.58
CA ALA A 306 -17.80 23.64 -49.79
C ALA A 306 -19.29 23.67 -50.19
N LEU A 307 -19.58 23.71 -51.50
CA LEU A 307 -20.96 23.64 -52.02
C LEU A 307 -21.68 22.37 -51.55
N VAL A 308 -21.05 21.20 -51.62
CA VAL A 308 -21.65 19.93 -51.14
C VAL A 308 -22.08 20.06 -49.68
N HIS A 309 -21.19 20.58 -48.82
CA HIS A 309 -21.52 20.74 -47.41
C HIS A 309 -22.59 21.80 -47.16
N TYR A 310 -22.55 22.92 -47.89
CA TYR A 310 -23.58 23.96 -47.76
C TYR A 310 -24.95 23.51 -48.26
N PHE A 311 -25.03 22.68 -49.30
CA PHE A 311 -26.30 22.07 -49.72
C PHE A 311 -26.80 21.04 -48.69
N ASN A 312 -25.92 20.23 -48.11
CA ASN A 312 -26.30 19.34 -47.02
C ASN A 312 -26.84 20.12 -45.81
N VAL A 313 -26.35 21.33 -45.55
CA VAL A 313 -26.94 22.20 -44.51
C VAL A 313 -28.38 22.52 -44.86
N ILE A 314 -28.69 22.91 -46.10
CA ILE A 314 -30.06 23.21 -46.55
C ILE A 314 -30.96 21.97 -46.47
N ASP A 315 -30.46 20.79 -46.87
CA ASP A 315 -31.22 19.54 -46.81
C ASP A 315 -31.55 19.12 -45.36
N HIS A 316 -30.70 19.51 -44.41
CA HIS A 316 -30.89 19.27 -42.98
C HIS A 316 -31.45 20.47 -42.22
N GLN A 317 -31.69 21.61 -42.87
CA GLN A 317 -32.41 22.73 -42.28
C GLN A 317 -33.86 22.30 -42.10
N ASN A 318 -34.33 22.29 -40.86
CA ASN A 318 -35.72 22.04 -40.55
C ASN A 318 -36.53 23.35 -40.63
N ASN A 319 -37.85 23.26 -40.56
CA ASN A 319 -38.78 24.41 -40.59
C ASN A 319 -38.55 25.45 -39.46
N GLN A 320 -37.58 25.25 -38.58
CA GLN A 320 -37.30 26.09 -37.41
C GLN A 320 -35.87 26.65 -37.42
N SER A 321 -35.15 26.51 -38.53
CA SER A 321 -33.83 27.13 -38.72
C SER A 321 -33.93 28.64 -38.50
N SER A 322 -33.00 29.23 -37.75
CA SER A 322 -32.99 30.67 -37.54
C SER A 322 -32.89 31.38 -38.89
N LEU A 323 -33.66 32.47 -39.05
CA LEU A 323 -33.56 33.33 -40.22
C LEU A 323 -32.10 33.78 -40.47
N SER A 324 -31.33 33.97 -39.40
CA SER A 324 -29.90 34.27 -39.49
C SER A 324 -29.09 33.15 -40.14
N ASP A 325 -29.36 31.88 -39.82
CA ASP A 325 -28.65 30.74 -40.39
C ASP A 325 -29.00 30.56 -41.88
N GLU A 326 -30.25 30.83 -42.24
CA GLU A 326 -30.71 30.80 -43.63
C GLU A 326 -30.06 31.92 -44.47
N ILE A 327 -29.94 33.13 -43.92
CA ILE A 327 -29.22 34.23 -44.59
C ILE A 327 -27.74 33.87 -44.73
N GLU A 328 -27.11 33.39 -43.66
CA GLU A 328 -25.67 33.07 -43.66
C GLU A 328 -25.34 31.97 -44.69
N ILE A 329 -26.15 30.92 -44.79
CA ILE A 329 -25.89 29.85 -45.77
C ILE A 329 -26.02 30.35 -47.21
N ARG A 330 -26.97 31.26 -47.50
CA ARG A 330 -27.13 31.88 -48.82
C ARG A 330 -25.95 32.82 -49.15
N ILE A 331 -25.48 33.60 -48.18
CA ILE A 331 -24.25 34.40 -48.30
C ILE A 331 -23.05 33.50 -48.63
N ASN A 332 -22.89 32.39 -47.91
CA ASN A 332 -21.79 31.44 -48.14
C ASN A 332 -21.87 30.78 -49.53
N LEU A 333 -23.07 30.40 -49.98
CA LEU A 333 -23.27 29.90 -51.34
C LEU A 333 -22.94 30.94 -52.40
N SER A 334 -23.40 32.19 -52.23
CA SER A 334 -23.07 33.30 -53.12
C SER A 334 -21.57 33.53 -53.19
N ALA A 335 -20.89 33.60 -52.05
CA ALA A 335 -19.44 33.73 -51.95
C ALA A 335 -18.72 32.58 -52.68
N THR A 336 -19.21 31.35 -52.52
CA THR A 336 -18.62 30.17 -53.16
C THR A 336 -18.79 30.19 -54.68
N TYR A 337 -19.98 30.55 -55.18
CA TYR A 337 -20.20 30.69 -56.62
C TYR A 337 -19.43 31.87 -57.23
N LEU A 338 -19.22 32.94 -56.46
CA LEU A 338 -18.36 34.06 -56.87
C LEU A 338 -16.91 33.59 -57.09
N GLN A 339 -16.37 32.75 -56.21
CA GLN A 339 -15.03 32.16 -56.37
C GLN A 339 -14.94 31.14 -57.52
N LEU A 340 -16.07 30.50 -57.87
CA LEU A 340 -16.19 29.62 -59.03
C LEU A 340 -16.47 30.38 -60.35
N TYR A 341 -16.45 31.72 -60.32
CA TYR A 341 -16.73 32.60 -61.46
C TYR A 341 -18.13 32.43 -62.07
N ASN A 342 -19.07 31.87 -61.31
CA ASN A 342 -20.48 31.75 -61.73
C ASN A 342 -21.29 32.91 -61.16
N TYR A 343 -21.09 34.10 -61.74
CA TYR A 343 -21.69 35.34 -61.27
C TYR A 343 -23.24 35.33 -61.26
N PRO A 344 -23.95 34.77 -62.27
CA PRO A 344 -25.42 34.76 -62.24
C PRO A 344 -26.00 33.99 -61.04
N VAL A 345 -25.40 32.85 -60.70
CA VAL A 345 -25.85 32.05 -59.55
C VAL A 345 -25.42 32.70 -58.24
N ALA A 346 -24.22 33.29 -58.19
CA ALA A 346 -23.78 34.05 -57.03
C ALA A 346 -24.71 35.23 -56.73
N GLU A 347 -25.11 35.98 -57.76
CA GLU A 347 -26.07 37.08 -57.67
C GLU A 347 -27.44 36.58 -57.20
N GLN A 348 -27.95 35.47 -57.75
CA GLN A 348 -29.22 34.88 -57.33
C GLN A 348 -29.25 34.56 -55.82
N TYR A 349 -28.21 33.92 -55.29
CA TYR A 349 -28.13 33.63 -53.85
C TYR A 349 -27.94 34.90 -53.02
N LEU A 350 -27.20 35.90 -53.53
CA LEU A 350 -27.02 37.16 -52.84
C LEU A 350 -28.32 37.95 -52.73
N THR A 351 -29.05 38.12 -53.83
CA THR A 351 -30.36 38.80 -53.83
C THR A 351 -31.33 38.11 -52.88
N SER A 352 -31.35 36.77 -52.88
CA SER A 352 -32.16 36.02 -51.93
C SER A 352 -31.76 36.25 -50.46
N ALA A 353 -30.46 36.41 -50.16
CA ALA A 353 -30.01 36.77 -48.82
C ALA A 353 -30.39 38.22 -48.45
N GLU A 354 -30.27 39.16 -49.38
CA GLU A 354 -30.63 40.58 -49.20
C GLU A 354 -32.14 40.76 -48.97
N GLU A 355 -32.99 40.00 -49.66
CA GLU A 355 -34.45 39.99 -49.42
C GLU A 355 -34.79 39.58 -47.98
N LEU A 356 -34.13 38.54 -47.46
CA LEU A 356 -34.31 38.07 -46.08
C LEU A 356 -33.71 39.06 -45.06
N LEU A 357 -32.59 39.70 -45.38
CA LEU A 357 -32.01 40.78 -44.57
C LEU A 357 -32.91 42.02 -44.52
N GLY A 358 -33.76 42.24 -45.53
CA GLY A 358 -34.80 43.28 -45.47
C GLY A 358 -35.85 43.03 -44.38
N MET A 359 -35.98 41.78 -43.91
CA MET A 359 -36.91 41.38 -42.84
C MET A 359 -36.24 41.28 -41.47
N ALA A 360 -34.91 41.31 -41.40
CA ALA A 360 -34.15 41.18 -40.15
C ALA A 360 -32.89 42.06 -40.15
N ASP A 361 -32.77 42.93 -39.15
CA ASP A 361 -31.56 43.75 -39.00
C ASP A 361 -30.44 42.95 -38.33
N ILE A 362 -29.57 42.37 -39.15
CA ILE A 362 -28.37 41.64 -38.71
C ILE A 362 -27.15 42.36 -39.30
N PRO A 363 -26.60 43.39 -38.61
CA PRO A 363 -25.59 44.27 -39.17
C PRO A 363 -24.39 43.53 -39.77
N ARG A 364 -23.89 42.49 -39.09
CA ARG A 364 -22.75 41.72 -39.60
C ARG A 364 -23.04 41.03 -40.93
N LEU A 365 -24.21 40.41 -41.10
CA LEU A 365 -24.60 39.74 -42.35
C LEU A 365 -24.90 40.77 -43.45
N ASN A 366 -25.52 41.91 -43.11
CA ASN A 366 -25.67 43.05 -44.02
C ASN A 366 -24.32 43.53 -44.57
N GLY A 367 -23.29 43.60 -43.71
CA GLY A 367 -21.93 43.91 -44.10
C GLY A 367 -21.33 42.91 -45.09
N HIS A 368 -21.50 41.61 -44.84
CA HIS A 368 -21.00 40.56 -45.73
C HIS A 368 -21.72 40.55 -47.08
N ALA A 369 -23.04 40.73 -47.09
CA ALA A 369 -23.82 40.88 -48.31
C ALA A 369 -23.32 42.08 -49.14
N ALA A 370 -23.08 43.23 -48.51
CA ALA A 370 -22.52 44.39 -49.19
C ALA A 370 -21.11 44.14 -49.75
N LEU A 371 -20.24 43.39 -49.06
CA LEU A 371 -18.94 42.99 -49.62
C LEU A 371 -19.09 42.11 -50.86
N LEU A 372 -19.99 41.12 -50.82
CA LEU A 372 -20.25 40.25 -51.97
C LEU A 372 -20.84 41.02 -53.14
N HIS A 373 -21.74 41.96 -52.87
CA HIS A 373 -22.31 42.84 -53.89
C HIS A 373 -21.23 43.70 -54.56
N SER A 374 -20.35 44.32 -53.76
CA SER A 374 -19.20 45.07 -54.26
C SER A 374 -18.24 44.19 -55.09
N GLY A 375 -18.00 42.95 -54.64
CA GLY A 375 -17.21 41.96 -55.36
C GLY A 375 -17.83 41.54 -56.71
N LEU A 376 -19.14 41.30 -56.75
CA LEU A 376 -19.88 41.02 -57.98
C LEU A 376 -19.82 42.21 -58.95
N ALA A 377 -20.06 43.43 -58.46
CA ALA A 377 -19.97 44.65 -59.25
C ALA A 377 -18.57 44.85 -59.86
N TYR A 378 -17.51 44.42 -59.16
CA TYR A 378 -16.14 44.48 -59.69
C TYR A 378 -15.98 43.58 -60.93
N TYR A 379 -16.54 42.36 -60.90
CA TYR A 379 -16.47 41.43 -62.01
C TYR A 379 -17.45 41.75 -63.14
N GLN A 380 -18.58 42.37 -62.84
CA GLN A 380 -19.56 42.85 -63.82
C GLN A 380 -19.17 44.22 -64.43
N GLU A 381 -18.03 44.79 -64.03
CA GLU A 381 -17.51 46.09 -64.49
C GLU A 381 -18.41 47.29 -64.16
N ILE A 382 -19.22 47.19 -63.10
CA ILE A 382 -20.14 48.24 -62.63
C ILE A 382 -19.42 49.11 -61.59
N ASN A 383 -18.52 49.97 -62.07
CA ASN A 383 -17.57 50.73 -61.21
C ASN A 383 -18.21 51.55 -60.08
N GLN A 384 -19.41 52.10 -60.29
CA GLN A 384 -20.12 52.91 -59.28
C GLN A 384 -20.56 52.07 -58.08
N ASP A 385 -21.00 50.83 -58.32
CA ASP A 385 -21.53 49.95 -57.29
C ASP A 385 -20.41 49.34 -56.43
N ILE A 386 -19.22 49.12 -57.00
CA ILE A 386 -18.04 48.65 -56.25
C ILE A 386 -17.78 49.56 -55.04
N VAL A 387 -17.66 50.87 -55.29
CA VAL A 387 -17.34 51.86 -54.26
C VAL A 387 -18.51 52.02 -53.30
N ARG A 388 -19.75 52.15 -53.82
CA ARG A 388 -20.96 52.32 -52.99
C ARG A 388 -21.09 51.20 -51.95
N TYR A 389 -21.06 49.95 -52.40
CA TYR A 389 -21.26 48.81 -51.50
C TYR A 389 -20.05 48.55 -50.59
N ALA A 390 -18.83 48.83 -51.05
CA ALA A 390 -17.66 48.73 -50.19
C ALA A 390 -17.66 49.82 -49.08
N GLU A 391 -18.14 51.03 -49.36
CA GLU A 391 -18.33 52.07 -48.33
C GLU A 391 -19.42 51.68 -47.32
N MET A 392 -20.52 51.07 -47.79
CA MET A 392 -21.56 50.51 -46.90
C MET A 392 -20.98 49.42 -45.99
N ALA A 393 -20.25 48.45 -46.55
CA ALA A 393 -19.60 47.40 -45.77
C ALA A 393 -18.58 47.97 -44.77
N LEU A 394 -17.82 48.99 -45.16
CA LEU A 394 -16.87 49.66 -44.28
C LEU A 394 -17.57 50.36 -43.11
N HIS A 395 -18.64 51.11 -43.38
CA HIS A 395 -19.41 51.81 -42.35
C HIS A 395 -19.98 50.82 -41.33
N ILE A 396 -20.54 49.72 -41.80
CA ILE A 396 -21.03 48.62 -40.95
C ILE A 396 -19.86 48.04 -40.14
N GLY A 397 -18.73 47.73 -40.78
CA GLY A 397 -17.56 47.17 -40.09
C GLY A 397 -16.99 48.08 -39.01
N GLN A 398 -17.06 49.40 -39.21
CA GLN A 398 -16.68 50.38 -38.19
C GLN A 398 -17.68 50.43 -37.04
N SER A 399 -18.99 50.35 -37.31
CA SER A 399 -20.02 50.40 -36.27
C SER A 399 -19.99 49.17 -35.36
N ILE A 400 -19.71 47.98 -35.90
CA ILE A 400 -19.61 46.73 -35.14
C ILE A 400 -18.17 46.36 -34.74
N GLN A 401 -17.18 47.20 -35.06
CA GLN A 401 -15.75 46.94 -34.80
C GLN A 401 -15.22 45.62 -35.38
N ASP A 402 -15.75 45.18 -36.53
CA ASP A 402 -15.29 43.97 -37.22
C ASP A 402 -14.10 44.30 -38.13
N ASP A 403 -12.89 44.03 -37.62
CA ASP A 403 -11.62 44.22 -38.34
C ASP A 403 -11.59 43.46 -39.68
N GLU A 404 -12.23 42.29 -39.77
CA GLU A 404 -12.23 41.50 -41.00
C GLU A 404 -13.10 42.14 -42.08
N LEU A 405 -14.30 42.57 -41.70
CA LEU A 405 -15.18 43.29 -42.61
C LEU A 405 -14.53 44.59 -43.09
N GLN A 406 -13.87 45.34 -42.19
CA GLN A 406 -13.15 46.57 -42.54
C GLN A 406 -11.98 46.32 -43.51
N GLU A 407 -11.17 45.29 -43.27
CA GLU A 407 -10.02 44.96 -44.13
C GLU A 407 -10.48 44.63 -45.56
N GLN A 408 -11.51 43.80 -45.70
CA GLN A 408 -12.07 43.40 -46.99
C GLN A 408 -12.73 44.59 -47.70
N ALA A 409 -13.46 45.44 -46.97
CA ALA A 409 -14.05 46.65 -47.51
C ALA A 409 -12.97 47.62 -48.04
N TYR A 410 -11.90 47.86 -47.29
CA TYR A 410 -10.78 48.69 -47.74
C TYR A 410 -10.09 48.11 -48.99
N ARG A 411 -9.97 46.78 -49.09
CA ARG A 411 -9.43 46.12 -50.28
C ARG A 411 -10.33 46.35 -51.50
N LEU A 412 -11.64 46.21 -51.36
CA LEU A 412 -12.59 46.46 -52.45
C LEU A 412 -12.65 47.94 -52.84
N LEU A 413 -12.58 48.86 -51.88
CA LEU A 413 -12.45 50.30 -52.16
C LEU A 413 -11.18 50.61 -52.94
N SER A 414 -10.05 49.98 -52.59
CA SER A 414 -8.80 50.14 -53.32
C SER A 414 -8.97 49.75 -54.80
N LEU A 415 -9.57 48.58 -55.05
CA LEU A 415 -9.84 48.07 -56.40
C LEU A 415 -10.84 48.96 -57.17
N GLY A 416 -11.90 49.45 -56.52
CA GLY A 416 -12.86 50.36 -57.13
C GLY A 416 -12.26 51.72 -57.49
N TYR A 417 -11.41 52.27 -56.62
CA TYR A 417 -10.71 53.54 -56.89
C TYR A 417 -9.62 53.40 -57.96
N GLU A 418 -8.99 52.23 -58.08
CA GLU A 418 -8.06 51.92 -59.17
C GLU A 418 -8.79 51.92 -60.53
N ARG A 419 -9.94 51.23 -60.61
CA ARG A 419 -10.77 51.17 -61.84
C ARG A 419 -11.35 52.52 -62.25
N THR A 420 -11.67 53.39 -61.29
CA THR A 420 -12.18 54.75 -61.55
C THR A 420 -11.08 55.80 -61.77
N GLY A 421 -9.80 55.40 -61.80
CA GLY A 421 -8.66 56.27 -62.12
C GLY A 421 -8.14 57.12 -60.95
N SER A 422 -8.62 56.88 -59.72
CA SER A 422 -8.24 57.63 -58.51
C SER A 422 -7.10 56.95 -57.73
N ALA A 423 -5.90 56.91 -58.32
CA ALA A 423 -4.74 56.19 -57.77
C ALA A 423 -4.38 56.56 -56.31
N ALA A 424 -4.52 57.84 -55.93
CA ALA A 424 -4.23 58.28 -54.55
C ALA A 424 -5.18 57.66 -53.51
N LYS A 425 -6.49 57.60 -53.82
CA LYS A 425 -7.48 56.95 -52.96
C LYS A 425 -7.30 55.44 -52.94
N ALA A 426 -6.96 54.84 -54.09
CA ALA A 426 -6.68 53.41 -54.18
C ALA A 426 -5.53 53.00 -53.26
N LEU A 427 -4.43 53.76 -53.27
CA LEU A 427 -3.26 53.53 -52.42
C LEU A 427 -3.55 53.75 -50.94
N ASP A 428 -4.33 54.78 -50.58
CA ASP A 428 -4.72 55.04 -49.18
C ASP A 428 -5.53 53.87 -48.60
N ASN A 429 -6.57 53.43 -49.31
CA ASN A 429 -7.38 52.28 -48.89
C ASN A 429 -6.58 50.98 -48.87
N PHE A 430 -5.68 50.76 -49.83
CA PHE A 430 -4.75 49.63 -49.80
C PHE A 430 -3.89 49.63 -48.54
N LYS A 431 -3.29 50.78 -48.18
CA LYS A 431 -2.49 50.90 -46.96
C LYS A 431 -3.30 50.59 -45.70
N LYS A 432 -4.53 51.10 -45.61
CA LYS A 432 -5.44 50.82 -44.48
C LYS A 432 -5.76 49.32 -44.38
N SER A 433 -6.09 48.68 -45.49
CA SER A 433 -6.28 47.22 -45.55
C SER A 433 -5.03 46.47 -45.07
N GLN A 434 -3.85 46.85 -45.55
CA GLN A 434 -2.57 46.21 -45.16
C GLN A 434 -2.24 46.36 -43.67
N VAL A 435 -2.56 47.50 -43.05
CA VAL A 435 -2.37 47.69 -41.61
C VAL A 435 -3.21 46.70 -40.80
N ILE A 436 -4.48 46.50 -41.19
CA ILE A 436 -5.36 45.53 -40.53
C ILE A 436 -4.90 44.09 -40.83
N ALA A 437 -4.51 43.79 -42.07
CA ALA A 437 -3.96 42.49 -42.45
C ALA A 437 -2.71 42.14 -41.64
N GLN A 438 -1.78 43.09 -41.45
CA GLN A 438 -0.59 42.91 -40.62
C GLN A 438 -0.95 42.68 -39.14
N LYS A 439 -1.94 43.42 -38.62
CA LYS A 439 -2.46 43.19 -37.26
C LYS A 439 -3.01 41.77 -37.11
N ARG A 440 -3.77 41.27 -38.09
CA ARG A 440 -4.27 39.89 -38.11
C ARG A 440 -3.12 38.88 -38.20
N GLN A 441 -2.16 39.08 -39.10
CA GLN A 441 -1.02 38.18 -39.26
C GLN A 441 -0.19 38.10 -37.98
N ASN A 442 0.05 39.22 -37.31
CA ASN A 442 0.76 39.25 -36.03
C ASN A 442 0.00 38.45 -34.96
N LYS A 443 -1.34 38.56 -34.91
CA LYS A 443 -2.19 37.77 -34.03
C LYS A 443 -2.08 36.27 -34.36
N LEU A 444 -2.13 35.89 -35.64
CA LEU A 444 -1.93 34.50 -36.07
C LEU A 444 -0.54 33.96 -35.73
N ASN A 445 0.50 34.77 -35.88
CA ASN A 445 1.87 34.38 -35.53
C ASN A 445 1.99 34.11 -34.03
N GLN A 446 1.41 34.95 -33.17
CA GLN A 446 1.36 34.70 -31.72
C GLN A 446 0.66 33.38 -31.40
N ILE A 447 -0.48 33.11 -32.04
CA ILE A 447 -1.22 31.85 -31.89
C ILE A 447 -0.37 30.65 -32.33
N SER A 448 0.39 30.78 -33.41
CA SER A 448 1.24 29.71 -33.95
C SER A 448 2.47 29.43 -33.07
N GLU A 449 3.09 30.47 -32.50
CA GLU A 449 4.22 30.34 -31.58
C GLU A 449 3.78 29.65 -30.28
N ASP A 450 2.62 30.04 -29.77
CA ASP A 450 1.97 29.42 -28.63
C ASP A 450 1.59 27.96 -28.90
N ALA A 451 1.03 27.66 -30.08
CA ALA A 451 0.74 26.29 -30.50
C ALA A 451 2.01 25.42 -30.56
N PHE A 452 3.13 25.98 -31.02
CA PHE A 452 4.41 25.29 -31.04
C PHE A 452 4.95 25.03 -29.63
N ARG A 453 4.83 25.99 -28.71
CA ARG A 453 5.17 25.80 -27.29
C ARG A 453 4.36 24.68 -26.66
N GLN A 454 3.06 24.61 -26.91
CA GLN A 454 2.21 23.53 -26.42
C GLN A 454 2.56 22.17 -27.01
N GLN A 455 2.82 22.09 -28.32
CA GLN A 455 3.26 20.83 -28.94
C GLN A 455 4.55 20.34 -28.27
N ARG A 456 5.46 21.25 -27.92
CA ARG A 456 6.68 20.92 -27.16
C ARG A 456 6.36 20.44 -25.75
N GLU A 457 5.55 21.16 -24.98
CA GLU A 457 5.18 20.77 -23.60
C GLU A 457 4.44 19.43 -23.57
N PHE A 458 3.50 19.18 -24.49
CA PHE A 458 2.80 17.92 -24.60
C PHE A 458 3.76 16.76 -24.92
N ILE A 459 4.71 16.97 -25.85
CA ILE A 459 5.77 15.99 -26.16
C ILE A 459 6.66 15.76 -24.94
N GLU A 460 7.04 16.80 -24.20
CA GLU A 460 7.85 16.69 -22.98
C GLU A 460 7.11 15.89 -21.90
N GLN A 461 5.82 16.16 -21.69
CA GLN A 461 4.98 15.42 -20.73
C GLN A 461 4.79 13.96 -21.14
N THR A 462 4.52 13.68 -22.42
CA THR A 462 4.42 12.29 -22.91
C THR A 462 5.75 11.56 -22.81
N LEU A 463 6.87 12.22 -23.13
CA LEU A 463 8.21 11.64 -22.95
C LEU A 463 8.50 11.36 -21.47
N HIS A 464 8.10 12.25 -20.57
CA HIS A 464 8.24 12.06 -19.14
C HIS A 464 7.38 10.91 -18.62
N LEU A 465 6.11 10.80 -19.05
CA LEU A 465 5.21 9.69 -18.73
C LEU A 465 5.79 8.34 -19.19
N VAL A 466 6.27 8.27 -20.44
CA VAL A 466 6.95 7.07 -20.98
C VAL A 466 8.21 6.76 -20.16
N GLY A 467 8.94 7.79 -19.74
CA GLY A 467 10.09 7.65 -18.84
C GLY A 467 9.72 7.07 -17.47
N GLN A 468 8.63 7.56 -16.86
CA GLN A 468 8.10 7.04 -15.58
C GLN A 468 7.61 5.60 -15.72
N GLU A 469 6.94 5.26 -16.82
CA GLU A 469 6.46 3.91 -17.10
C GLU A 469 7.63 2.92 -17.21
N LYS A 470 8.71 3.34 -17.88
CA LYS A 470 9.94 2.55 -17.97
C LYS A 470 10.62 2.38 -16.61
N GLN A 471 10.70 3.43 -15.80
CA GLN A 471 11.21 3.34 -14.42
C GLN A 471 10.35 2.42 -13.54
N LEU A 472 9.03 2.47 -13.69
CA LEU A 472 8.11 1.59 -12.97
C LEU A 472 8.28 0.13 -13.38
N GLN A 473 8.53 -0.15 -14.66
CA GLN A 473 8.85 -1.50 -15.12
C GLN A 473 10.21 -1.99 -14.57
N GLU A 474 11.25 -1.15 -14.59
CA GLU A 474 12.57 -1.48 -14.05
C GLU A 474 12.52 -1.76 -12.54
N THR A 475 11.83 -0.91 -11.78
CA THR A 475 11.65 -1.10 -10.32
C THR A 475 10.85 -2.35 -10.02
N ASN A 476 9.74 -2.61 -10.73
CA ASN A 476 8.98 -3.85 -10.60
C ASN A 476 9.84 -5.09 -10.90
N HIS A 477 10.72 -5.01 -11.91
CA HIS A 477 11.65 -6.08 -12.21
C HIS A 477 12.65 -6.31 -11.06
N GLN A 478 13.24 -5.24 -10.51
CA GLN A 478 14.14 -5.31 -9.35
C GLN A 478 13.45 -5.90 -8.11
N PHE A 479 12.23 -5.46 -7.79
CA PHE A 479 11.44 -6.02 -6.69
C PHE A 479 11.15 -7.51 -6.88
N SER A 480 10.85 -7.95 -8.11
CA SER A 480 10.67 -9.37 -8.43
C SER A 480 11.96 -10.18 -8.22
N GLN A 481 13.11 -9.64 -8.64
CA GLN A 481 14.41 -10.28 -8.39
C GLN A 481 14.72 -10.37 -6.89
N LEU A 482 14.55 -9.28 -6.14
CA LEU A 482 14.76 -9.27 -4.68
C LEU A 482 13.85 -10.27 -3.97
N ARG A 483 12.58 -10.38 -4.39
CA ARG A 483 11.64 -11.38 -3.84
C ARG A 483 12.11 -12.80 -4.09
N LYS A 484 12.62 -13.11 -5.29
CA LYS A 484 13.19 -14.43 -5.60
C LYS A 484 14.42 -14.75 -4.75
N VAL A 485 15.33 -13.79 -4.60
CA VAL A 485 16.52 -13.93 -3.74
C VAL A 485 16.14 -14.14 -2.27
N ALA A 486 15.18 -13.37 -1.76
CA ALA A 486 14.70 -13.51 -0.39
C ALA A 486 14.09 -14.90 -0.12
N LEU A 487 13.28 -15.42 -1.03
CA LEU A 487 12.72 -16.77 -0.93
C LEU A 487 13.79 -17.87 -0.94
N PHE A 488 14.83 -17.69 -1.77
CA PHE A 488 15.97 -18.61 -1.81
C PHE A 488 16.81 -18.58 -0.52
N LEU A 489 17.09 -17.39 0.02
CA LEU A 489 17.80 -17.28 1.30
C LEU A 489 16.99 -17.84 2.48
N LEU A 490 15.66 -17.65 2.46
CA LEU A 490 14.77 -18.18 3.49
C LEU A 490 14.72 -19.71 3.46
N SER A 491 14.72 -20.32 2.28
CA SER A 491 14.77 -21.80 2.17
C SER A 491 16.09 -22.37 2.67
N ILE A 492 17.24 -21.72 2.36
CA ILE A 492 18.55 -22.11 2.90
C ILE A 492 18.58 -21.99 4.43
N SER A 493 18.08 -20.88 4.98
CA SER A 493 18.02 -20.65 6.42
C SER A 493 17.17 -21.72 7.13
N LEU A 494 16.03 -22.08 6.55
CA LEU A 494 15.16 -23.14 7.09
C LEU A 494 15.87 -24.50 7.11
N VAL A 495 16.59 -24.85 6.04
CA VAL A 495 17.38 -26.10 5.99
C VAL A 495 18.48 -26.11 7.05
N LEU A 496 19.22 -25.00 7.20
CA LEU A 496 20.25 -24.86 8.25
C LEU A 496 19.64 -24.99 9.66
N PHE A 497 18.48 -24.38 9.89
CA PHE A 497 17.77 -24.48 11.16
C PHE A 497 17.32 -25.91 11.48
N LEU A 498 16.83 -26.66 10.49
CA LEU A 498 16.49 -28.07 10.68
C LEU A 498 17.73 -28.94 10.99
N ILE A 499 18.87 -28.63 10.36
CA ILE A 499 20.15 -29.30 10.65
C ILE A 499 20.60 -29.03 12.09
N THR A 500 20.49 -27.80 12.58
CA THR A 500 20.89 -27.46 13.97
C THR A 500 19.95 -28.11 15.00
N LEU A 501 18.64 -28.13 14.75
CA LEU A 501 17.68 -28.84 15.60
C LEU A 501 17.98 -30.34 15.68
N ARG A 502 18.20 -30.99 14.53
CA ARG A 502 18.55 -32.42 14.48
C ARG A 502 19.86 -32.70 15.21
N ARG A 503 20.85 -31.84 15.02
CA ARG A 503 22.14 -31.95 15.71
C ARG A 503 21.97 -31.81 17.23
N GLY A 504 21.17 -30.86 17.70
CA GLY A 504 20.87 -30.68 19.11
C GLY A 504 20.23 -31.92 19.73
N TYR A 505 19.22 -32.49 19.06
CA TYR A 505 18.56 -33.72 19.51
C TYR A 505 19.52 -34.91 19.61
N LEU A 506 20.39 -35.11 18.60
CA LEU A 506 21.39 -36.18 18.60
C LEU A 506 22.42 -36.01 19.73
N ILE A 507 22.92 -34.78 19.93
CA ILE A 507 23.90 -34.50 20.99
C ILE A 507 23.32 -34.80 22.36
N GLN A 508 22.05 -34.41 22.60
CA GLN A 508 21.39 -34.69 23.87
C GLN A 508 21.28 -36.20 24.12
N GLY A 509 20.85 -36.97 23.11
CA GLY A 509 20.81 -38.43 23.22
C GLY A 509 22.19 -39.05 23.51
N PHE A 510 23.27 -38.55 22.90
CA PHE A 510 24.62 -39.01 23.22
C PHE A 510 25.05 -38.63 24.63
N GLN A 511 24.70 -37.44 25.11
CA GLN A 511 25.03 -37.01 26.48
C GLN A 511 24.35 -37.90 27.52
N ASP A 512 23.07 -38.23 27.31
CA ASP A 512 22.31 -39.11 28.19
C ASP A 512 22.95 -40.51 28.24
N GLN A 513 23.31 -41.07 27.08
CA GLN A 513 24.00 -42.36 26.99
C GLN A 513 25.37 -42.35 27.68
N VAL A 514 26.14 -41.26 27.52
CA VAL A 514 27.44 -41.11 28.19
C VAL A 514 27.27 -41.03 29.71
N SER A 515 26.25 -40.31 30.19
CA SER A 515 25.94 -40.22 31.62
C SER A 515 25.53 -41.57 32.20
N GLU A 516 24.65 -42.30 31.52
CA GLU A 516 24.23 -43.64 31.94
C GLU A 516 25.41 -44.62 31.95
N LEU A 517 26.25 -44.57 30.91
CA LEU A 517 27.46 -45.39 30.83
C LEU A 517 28.46 -45.01 31.94
N HIS A 518 28.61 -43.73 32.26
CA HIS A 518 29.47 -43.27 33.35
C HIS A 518 29.00 -43.82 34.70
N ASP A 519 27.71 -43.67 35.01
CA ASP A 519 27.13 -44.14 36.27
C ASP A 519 27.22 -45.67 36.40
N THR A 520 26.94 -46.42 35.34
CA THR A 520 27.07 -47.88 35.36
C THR A 520 28.52 -48.35 35.51
N LEU A 521 29.47 -47.65 34.88
CA LEU A 521 30.88 -48.03 34.90
C LEU A 521 31.58 -47.73 36.23
N PHE A 522 31.19 -46.64 36.91
CA PHE A 522 31.90 -46.11 38.08
C PHE A 522 31.17 -46.30 39.41
N THR A 523 29.95 -46.85 39.41
CA THR A 523 29.26 -47.26 40.64
C THR A 523 29.37 -48.76 40.88
N HIS A 524 29.39 -49.19 42.14
CA HIS A 524 29.38 -50.60 42.49
C HIS A 524 27.95 -51.15 42.38
N SER A 525 27.80 -52.35 41.80
CA SER A 525 26.49 -52.93 41.45
C SER A 525 25.58 -53.16 42.66
N ARG A 526 26.16 -53.46 43.83
CA ARG A 526 25.43 -53.77 45.07
C ARG A 526 25.19 -52.51 45.92
N SER A 527 26.25 -51.96 46.50
CA SER A 527 26.23 -50.76 47.36
C SER A 527 25.90 -49.42 46.67
N ARG A 528 26.05 -49.30 45.33
CA ARG A 528 25.93 -48.03 44.56
C ARG A 528 26.91 -46.92 44.97
N LEU A 529 27.94 -47.25 45.75
CA LEU A 529 29.07 -46.35 46.04
C LEU A 529 30.03 -46.31 44.84
N SER A 530 30.92 -45.31 44.79
CA SER A 530 32.00 -45.26 43.79
C SER A 530 32.84 -46.55 43.86
N ASN A 531 33.05 -47.22 42.74
CA ASN A 531 33.75 -48.50 42.71
C ASN A 531 35.28 -48.35 42.60
N LEU A 532 35.99 -49.48 42.62
CA LEU A 532 37.44 -49.55 42.44
C LEU A 532 37.90 -48.94 41.11
N ARG A 533 37.09 -49.03 40.05
CA ARG A 533 37.42 -48.43 38.75
C ARG A 533 37.44 -46.91 38.81
N MET A 534 36.50 -46.31 39.56
CA MET A 534 36.48 -44.87 39.82
C MET A 534 37.69 -44.45 40.65
N LEU A 535 38.07 -45.26 41.64
CA LEU A 535 39.28 -45.02 42.43
C LEU A 535 40.51 -45.01 41.53
N ASN A 536 40.74 -46.06 40.74
CA ASN A 536 41.92 -46.17 39.86
C ASN A 536 41.96 -45.05 38.80
N ALA A 537 40.81 -44.56 38.35
CA ALA A 537 40.73 -43.46 37.38
C ALA A 537 41.04 -42.08 38.01
N LYS A 538 40.63 -41.83 39.26
CA LYS A 538 40.77 -40.53 39.92
C LYS A 538 41.94 -40.41 40.90
N LEU A 539 42.42 -41.52 41.45
CA LEU A 539 43.43 -41.52 42.50
C LEU A 539 44.78 -40.98 42.01
N PRO A 540 45.36 -41.42 40.87
CA PRO A 540 46.66 -40.93 40.41
C PRO A 540 46.70 -39.41 40.25
N SER A 541 45.72 -38.83 39.55
CA SER A 541 45.63 -37.38 39.34
C SER A 541 45.33 -36.62 40.63
N SER A 542 44.57 -37.22 41.56
CA SER A 542 44.35 -36.62 42.88
C SER A 542 45.64 -36.56 43.71
N LEU A 543 46.49 -37.60 43.65
CA LEU A 543 47.75 -37.63 44.37
C LEU A 543 48.78 -36.70 43.72
N GLU A 544 48.85 -36.67 42.38
CA GLU A 544 49.72 -35.76 41.63
C GLU A 544 49.41 -34.29 41.94
N ASN A 545 48.12 -33.92 42.03
CA ASN A 545 47.73 -32.58 42.47
C ASN A 545 48.19 -32.28 43.91
N SER A 546 48.10 -33.25 44.83
CA SER A 546 48.61 -33.10 46.20
C SER A 546 50.14 -32.93 46.20
N ASN A 547 50.87 -33.73 45.42
CA ASN A 547 52.33 -33.63 45.26
C ASN A 547 52.77 -32.29 44.68
N ARG A 548 52.11 -31.79 43.63
CA ARG A 548 52.40 -30.48 43.04
C ARG A 548 52.24 -29.35 44.06
N ASN A 549 51.19 -29.40 44.88
CA ASN A 549 51.00 -28.41 45.95
C ASN A 549 52.12 -28.51 47.01
N TYR A 550 52.63 -29.70 47.30
CA TYR A 550 53.79 -29.92 48.17
C TYR A 550 55.11 -29.41 47.56
N GLU A 551 55.35 -29.67 46.27
CA GLU A 551 56.53 -29.18 45.52
C GLU A 551 56.61 -27.66 45.53
N GLN A 552 55.52 -26.98 45.17
CA GLN A 552 55.44 -25.51 45.16
C GLN A 552 55.75 -24.90 46.52
N TRP A 553 55.36 -25.57 47.61
CA TRP A 553 55.68 -25.09 48.95
C TRP A 553 57.15 -25.28 49.30
N GLN A 554 57.75 -26.43 48.99
CA GLN A 554 59.16 -26.69 49.28
C GLN A 554 60.08 -25.75 48.49
N LEU A 555 59.66 -25.32 47.30
CA LEU A 555 60.34 -24.32 46.47
C LEU A 555 60.16 -22.86 46.95
N GLY A 556 59.38 -22.63 48.02
CA GLY A 556 59.18 -21.30 48.62
C GLY A 556 58.19 -20.41 47.87
N GLU A 557 57.47 -20.93 46.87
CA GLU A 557 56.47 -20.17 46.09
C GLU A 557 55.15 -19.98 46.86
N LEU A 558 54.94 -20.71 47.97
CA LEU A 558 53.79 -20.58 48.86
C LEU A 558 54.20 -20.01 50.24
N ILE A 559 53.57 -18.89 50.63
CA ILE A 559 53.88 -18.14 51.87
C ILE A 559 53.41 -18.86 53.16
N ARG A 560 52.51 -19.86 53.06
CA ARG A 560 52.03 -20.67 54.19
C ARG A 560 52.31 -22.14 53.94
N GLN A 561 52.71 -22.86 55.00
CA GLN A 561 52.83 -24.32 54.97
C GLN A 561 51.48 -24.95 54.57
N PRO A 562 51.43 -25.85 53.56
CA PRO A 562 50.24 -26.60 53.19
C PRO A 562 50.01 -27.68 54.27
N LEU A 563 49.65 -27.23 55.47
CA LEU A 563 49.19 -28.07 56.57
C LEU A 563 47.84 -28.75 56.26
N ASN A 564 47.22 -28.41 55.12
CA ASN A 564 45.84 -28.75 54.78
C ASN A 564 45.65 -29.77 53.65
N ASP A 565 46.68 -30.19 52.91
CA ASP A 565 46.52 -31.11 51.76
C ASP A 565 47.02 -32.55 52.00
N ARG A 566 47.32 -32.90 53.26
CA ARG A 566 47.53 -34.31 53.63
C ARG A 566 46.24 -35.08 53.47
N LEU A 567 46.31 -36.24 52.85
CA LEU A 567 45.19 -37.15 52.72
C LEU A 567 45.37 -38.29 53.71
N ARG A 568 44.35 -38.60 54.49
CA ARG A 568 44.36 -39.81 55.31
C ARG A 568 43.56 -40.89 54.60
N PHE A 569 44.23 -42.00 54.34
CA PHE A 569 43.64 -43.19 53.74
C PHE A 569 43.24 -44.15 54.85
N VAL A 570 42.01 -44.62 54.76
CA VAL A 570 41.39 -45.49 55.76
C VAL A 570 40.73 -46.66 55.04
N LEU A 571 41.29 -47.85 55.20
CA LEU A 571 40.66 -49.06 54.68
C LEU A 571 39.89 -49.75 55.80
N ILE A 572 38.58 -49.77 55.62
CA ILE A 572 37.60 -50.23 56.58
C ILE A 572 37.14 -51.63 56.14
N ASP A 573 37.56 -52.67 56.84
CA ASP A 573 37.04 -54.04 56.69
C ASP A 573 35.82 -54.24 57.60
N ILE A 574 34.71 -54.64 56.98
CA ILE A 574 33.36 -54.72 57.53
C ILE A 574 32.84 -56.15 57.35
N PRO A 575 33.04 -57.04 58.33
CA PRO A 575 32.71 -58.47 58.19
C PRO A 575 31.24 -58.75 57.88
N PHE A 576 30.32 -57.89 58.32
CA PHE A 576 28.90 -58.11 58.08
C PHE A 576 28.52 -58.00 56.59
N MET A 577 29.30 -57.29 55.76
CA MET A 577 29.04 -57.17 54.33
C MET A 577 29.13 -58.51 53.59
N CYS A 578 30.04 -59.40 54.02
CA CYS A 578 30.07 -60.78 53.50
C CYS A 578 29.00 -61.65 54.16
N ASN A 579 28.86 -61.58 55.49
CA ASN A 579 27.99 -62.50 56.21
C ASN A 579 26.50 -62.27 55.92
N MET A 580 26.08 -61.05 55.59
CA MET A 580 24.66 -60.76 55.35
C MET A 580 24.06 -61.57 54.18
N TYR A 581 24.86 -61.87 53.16
CA TYR A 581 24.42 -62.65 52.00
C TYR A 581 24.27 -64.12 52.35
N LEU A 582 25.22 -64.65 53.13
CA LEU A 582 25.19 -66.02 53.62
C LEU A 582 24.02 -66.25 54.60
N GLN A 583 23.69 -65.24 55.40
CA GLN A 583 22.65 -65.35 56.44
C GLN A 583 21.23 -65.10 55.92
N ASN A 584 21.04 -64.14 54.99
CA ASN A 584 19.71 -63.64 54.61
C ASN A 584 19.34 -63.93 53.15
N GLY A 585 20.24 -64.52 52.36
CA GLY A 585 20.04 -64.74 50.92
C GLY A 585 20.35 -63.51 50.06
N TYR A 586 20.39 -63.72 48.75
CA TYR A 586 20.89 -62.72 47.80
C TYR A 586 20.06 -61.43 47.74
N THR A 587 18.73 -61.53 47.66
CA THR A 587 17.84 -60.37 47.53
C THR A 587 17.87 -59.48 48.78
N ALA A 588 17.71 -60.07 49.96
CA ALA A 588 17.75 -59.34 51.23
C ALA A 588 19.16 -58.77 51.53
N GLY A 589 20.22 -59.50 51.17
CA GLY A 589 21.60 -59.00 51.25
C GLY A 589 21.83 -57.79 50.34
N LEU A 590 21.35 -57.84 49.09
CA LEU A 590 21.47 -56.74 48.14
C LEU A 590 20.71 -55.49 48.60
N GLU A 591 19.49 -55.65 49.12
CA GLU A 591 18.71 -54.55 49.68
C GLU A 591 19.42 -53.90 50.88
N LEU A 592 19.99 -54.72 51.77
CA LEU A 592 20.72 -54.25 52.94
C LEU A 592 22.03 -53.54 52.55
N GLU A 593 22.81 -54.09 51.63
CA GLU A 593 24.06 -53.46 51.16
C GLU A 593 23.78 -52.15 50.42
N ARG A 594 22.71 -52.10 49.61
CA ARG A 594 22.28 -50.87 48.93
C ARG A 594 21.80 -49.81 49.92
N ALA A 595 21.03 -50.21 50.94
CA ALA A 595 20.63 -49.31 52.01
C ALA A 595 21.84 -48.79 52.80
N PHE A 596 22.83 -49.66 53.05
CA PHE A 596 24.07 -49.29 53.71
C PHE A 596 24.90 -48.30 52.89
N GLY A 597 25.07 -48.54 51.59
CA GLY A 597 25.76 -47.60 50.69
C GLY A 597 25.04 -46.24 50.60
N LYS A 598 23.70 -46.24 50.51
CA LYS A 598 22.91 -44.99 50.55
C LYS A 598 23.07 -44.24 51.87
N PHE A 599 23.09 -44.96 52.99
CA PHE A 599 23.30 -44.39 54.31
C PHE A 599 24.71 -43.81 54.46
N LEU A 600 25.75 -44.52 54.02
CA LEU A 600 27.12 -44.01 54.09
C LEU A 600 27.29 -42.76 53.23
N LYS A 601 26.69 -42.72 52.03
CA LYS A 601 26.75 -41.54 51.15
C LYS A 601 26.20 -40.26 51.80
N THR A 602 25.29 -40.34 52.78
CA THR A 602 24.79 -39.15 53.51
C THR A 602 25.73 -38.69 54.63
N LYS A 603 26.67 -39.54 55.07
CA LYS A 603 27.66 -39.23 56.11
C LYS A 603 28.94 -38.59 55.54
N ILE A 604 29.21 -38.77 54.24
CA ILE A 604 30.39 -38.22 53.56
C ILE A 604 30.06 -36.85 52.96
N LYS A 605 30.89 -35.84 53.24
CA LYS A 605 30.79 -34.49 52.68
C LYS A 605 32.02 -34.21 51.82
N GLU A 606 31.87 -33.45 50.74
CA GLU A 606 33.03 -33.00 49.96
C GLU A 606 33.95 -32.13 50.85
N PRO A 607 35.29 -32.30 50.79
CA PRO A 607 36.08 -33.02 49.78
C PRO A 607 36.37 -34.51 50.11
N ASP A 608 35.80 -35.09 51.16
CA ASP A 608 36.06 -36.48 51.56
C ASP A 608 35.40 -37.47 50.60
N ARG A 609 36.02 -38.65 50.45
CA ARG A 609 35.65 -39.61 49.41
C ARG A 609 35.53 -41.01 49.99
N LEU A 610 34.53 -41.74 49.52
CA LEU A 610 34.28 -43.13 49.91
C LEU A 610 34.16 -44.01 48.67
N TYR A 611 34.95 -45.08 48.64
CA TYR A 611 34.97 -46.06 47.56
C TYR A 611 34.66 -47.45 48.10
N HIS A 612 33.90 -48.23 47.34
CA HIS A 612 33.75 -49.66 47.57
C HIS A 612 34.97 -50.37 46.99
N PHE A 613 35.84 -50.87 47.86
CA PHE A 613 37.17 -51.38 47.49
C PHE A 613 37.15 -52.88 47.19
N SER A 614 36.47 -53.68 48.03
CA SER A 614 36.28 -55.12 47.86
C SER A 614 34.99 -55.58 48.56
N ASP A 615 34.67 -56.87 48.50
CA ASP A 615 33.42 -57.45 49.04
C ASP A 615 33.09 -57.09 50.48
N ALA A 616 34.11 -56.92 51.34
CA ALA A 616 33.95 -56.55 52.74
C ALA A 616 34.56 -55.19 53.09
N SER A 617 35.22 -54.50 52.13
CA SER A 617 36.07 -53.37 52.48
C SER A 617 35.70 -52.10 51.74
N LEU A 618 35.72 -50.99 52.48
CA LEU A 618 35.53 -49.64 51.95
C LEU A 618 36.81 -48.83 52.13
N LEU A 619 37.18 -48.05 51.12
CA LEU A 619 38.27 -47.10 51.21
C LEU A 619 37.70 -45.71 51.42
N TYR A 620 37.97 -45.14 52.59
CA TYR A 620 37.65 -43.77 52.93
C TYR A 620 38.91 -42.90 52.84
N ILE A 621 38.81 -41.77 52.17
CA ILE A 621 39.90 -40.80 52.00
C ILE A 621 39.39 -39.47 52.51
N GLU A 622 39.96 -39.00 53.61
CA GLU A 622 39.64 -37.69 54.18
C GLU A 622 40.77 -36.69 53.97
N LYS A 623 40.40 -35.41 53.84
CA LYS A 623 41.37 -34.31 53.86
C LYS A 623 41.76 -34.03 55.31
N ASN A 624 42.99 -34.36 55.69
CA ASN A 624 43.46 -34.23 57.06
C ASN A 624 43.87 -32.77 57.34
N GLY A 625 42.92 -31.98 57.86
CA GLY A 625 43.05 -30.53 58.06
C GLY A 625 43.59 -30.06 59.42
N SER A 626 44.08 -30.96 60.28
CA SER A 626 44.73 -30.56 61.54
C SER A 626 45.83 -31.55 61.95
N GLU A 627 46.98 -31.03 62.36
CA GLU A 627 48.21 -31.81 62.59
C GLU A 627 48.16 -32.82 63.76
N ARG A 628 46.98 -33.05 64.37
CA ARG A 628 46.81 -33.90 65.56
C ARG A 628 45.42 -34.54 65.70
N SER A 629 44.75 -34.91 64.61
CA SER A 629 43.59 -35.80 64.74
C SER A 629 44.08 -37.20 65.11
N GLU A 630 43.83 -37.60 66.36
CA GLU A 630 44.18 -38.93 66.85
C GLU A 630 43.42 -39.99 66.01
N PRO A 631 44.09 -41.06 65.54
CA PRO A 631 43.43 -42.12 64.75
C PRO A 631 42.19 -42.72 65.43
N GLU A 632 42.16 -42.67 66.76
CA GLU A 632 41.04 -43.11 67.59
C GLU A 632 39.76 -42.30 67.36
N ILE A 633 39.85 -40.99 67.11
CA ILE A 633 38.67 -40.14 66.83
C ILE A 633 37.98 -40.60 65.54
N LEU A 634 38.78 -40.82 64.49
CA LEU A 634 38.30 -41.29 63.20
C LEU A 634 37.73 -42.71 63.29
N PHE A 635 38.39 -43.59 64.03
CA PHE A 635 37.87 -44.92 64.32
C PHE A 635 36.51 -44.86 65.03
N ASN A 636 36.38 -44.03 66.07
CA ASN A 636 35.13 -43.86 66.81
C ASN A 636 34.01 -43.28 65.93
N GLN A 637 34.33 -42.37 65.01
CA GLN A 637 33.40 -41.83 64.02
C GLN A 637 32.88 -42.94 63.08
N ILE A 638 33.78 -43.75 62.52
CA ILE A 638 33.42 -44.86 61.63
C ILE A 638 32.62 -45.94 62.40
N GLN A 639 33.01 -46.24 63.63
CA GLN A 639 32.29 -47.17 64.51
C GLN A 639 30.88 -46.65 64.81
N SER A 640 30.71 -45.34 65.04
CA SER A 640 29.39 -44.70 65.18
C SER A 640 28.54 -44.84 63.92
N TRP A 641 29.12 -44.68 62.72
CA TRP A 641 28.38 -44.89 61.48
C TRP A 641 27.82 -46.32 61.38
N LEU A 642 28.60 -47.32 61.78
CA LEU A 642 28.11 -48.70 61.83
C LEU A 642 27.05 -48.89 62.90
N ASN A 643 27.18 -48.29 64.08
CA ASN A 643 26.18 -48.42 65.15
C ASN A 643 24.84 -47.76 64.79
N ASP A 644 24.88 -46.60 64.11
CA ASP A 644 23.72 -45.84 63.67
C ASP A 644 22.93 -46.53 62.53
N PHE A 645 23.60 -47.37 61.74
CA PHE A 645 22.98 -47.98 60.58
C PHE A 645 22.00 -49.10 60.99
N ALA A 646 20.70 -48.90 60.79
CA ALA A 646 19.67 -49.91 61.06
C ALA A 646 19.80 -50.55 62.47
N PRO A 647 19.63 -49.77 63.56
CA PRO A 647 19.91 -50.20 64.92
C PRO A 647 19.04 -51.39 65.36
N GLU A 648 17.85 -51.52 64.78
CA GLU A 648 16.91 -52.61 65.05
C GLU A 648 17.36 -53.98 64.50
N ARG A 649 18.33 -54.00 63.56
CA ARG A 649 18.83 -55.25 62.95
C ARG A 649 20.02 -55.80 63.73
N LYS A 650 20.02 -57.12 63.97
CA LYS A 650 21.15 -57.87 64.54
C LYS A 650 22.26 -58.02 63.50
N ILE A 651 23.08 -56.99 63.34
CA ILE A 651 24.22 -56.94 62.41
C ILE A 651 25.52 -57.01 63.20
N ASN A 652 26.55 -57.69 62.68
CA ASN A 652 27.88 -57.64 63.25
C ASN A 652 28.47 -56.21 63.12
N ARG A 653 28.66 -55.53 64.24
CA ARG A 653 29.15 -54.13 64.31
C ARG A 653 30.67 -54.02 64.41
N ILE A 654 31.40 -55.13 64.27
CA ILE A 654 32.86 -55.13 64.29
C ILE A 654 33.39 -54.38 63.07
N VAL A 655 34.32 -53.46 63.31
CA VAL A 655 35.06 -52.73 62.27
C VAL A 655 36.54 -52.98 62.45
N ARG A 656 37.23 -53.30 61.37
CA ARG A 656 38.68 -53.46 61.33
C ARG A 656 39.27 -52.40 60.42
N ILE A 657 40.13 -51.55 60.96
CA ILE A 657 40.59 -50.36 60.22
C ILE A 657 42.11 -50.36 60.07
N GLY A 658 42.58 -50.21 58.84
CA GLY A 658 43.96 -49.81 58.54
C GLY A 658 44.00 -48.34 58.17
N ILE A 659 45.00 -47.61 58.68
CA ILE A 659 45.16 -46.17 58.44
C ILE A 659 46.59 -45.91 57.95
N ALA A 660 46.73 -45.08 56.93
CA ALA A 660 47.99 -44.53 56.46
C ALA A 660 47.76 -43.10 55.93
N ASP A 661 48.71 -42.20 56.15
CA ASP A 661 48.65 -40.85 55.59
C ASP A 661 49.38 -40.77 54.24
N TYR A 662 48.98 -39.83 53.39
CA TYR A 662 49.67 -39.44 52.17
C TYR A 662 50.04 -37.95 52.22
N PRO A 663 51.29 -37.58 51.90
CA PRO A 663 52.40 -38.48 51.58
C PRO A 663 52.82 -39.36 52.77
N PHE A 664 53.08 -40.64 52.52
CA PHE A 664 53.44 -41.60 53.57
C PHE A 664 54.82 -41.28 54.17
N LEU A 665 55.74 -40.80 53.34
CA LEU A 665 57.06 -40.29 53.74
C LEU A 665 57.06 -38.75 53.62
N PRO A 666 56.98 -38.01 54.75
CA PRO A 666 56.79 -36.55 54.70
C PRO A 666 57.88 -35.78 53.95
N ARG A 667 59.13 -36.27 53.95
CA ARG A 667 60.28 -35.65 53.26
C ARG A 667 60.55 -36.20 51.85
N ALA A 668 59.86 -37.25 51.45
CA ALA A 668 60.03 -37.92 50.16
C ALA A 668 58.65 -38.30 49.59
N TYR A 669 57.83 -37.28 49.29
CA TYR A 669 56.42 -37.44 48.95
C TYR A 669 56.16 -38.18 47.63
N THR A 670 57.13 -38.20 46.71
CA THR A 670 57.06 -38.98 45.46
C THR A 670 57.55 -40.42 45.60
N ALA A 671 58.12 -40.81 46.74
CA ALA A 671 58.75 -42.11 46.90
C ALA A 671 57.76 -43.28 47.05
N ILE A 672 56.49 -42.99 47.38
CA ILE A 672 55.42 -43.98 47.50
C ILE A 672 54.32 -43.62 46.50
N ASN A 673 54.05 -44.51 45.54
CA ASN A 673 52.96 -44.33 44.58
C ASN A 673 51.60 -44.78 45.14
N ASP A 674 50.55 -44.59 44.36
CA ASP A 674 49.16 -44.92 44.72
C ASP A 674 48.95 -46.40 45.05
N LYS A 675 49.56 -47.31 44.28
CA LYS A 675 49.46 -48.75 44.49
C LYS A 675 50.22 -49.19 45.73
N GLU A 676 51.43 -48.66 45.92
CA GLU A 676 52.26 -48.94 47.08
C GLU A 676 51.60 -48.46 48.37
N LEU A 677 50.95 -47.29 48.34
CA LEU A 677 50.17 -46.79 49.46
C LEU A 677 49.00 -47.73 49.81
N LEU A 678 48.30 -48.25 48.80
CA LEU A 678 47.21 -49.22 49.03
C LEU A 678 47.73 -50.54 49.63
N ASP A 679 48.92 -51.00 49.23
CA ASP A 679 49.56 -52.18 49.83
C ASP A 679 49.94 -51.97 51.30
N ILE A 680 50.48 -50.78 51.63
CA ILE A 680 50.76 -50.38 53.02
C ILE A 680 49.47 -50.39 53.84
N LEU A 681 48.40 -49.85 53.28
CA LEU A 681 47.09 -49.77 53.93
C LEU A 681 46.48 -51.16 54.15
N LEU A 682 46.58 -52.05 53.16
CA LEU A 682 46.15 -53.44 53.26
C LEU A 682 46.93 -54.20 54.34
N MET A 683 48.23 -53.95 54.48
CA MET A 683 49.02 -54.53 55.57
C MET A 683 48.54 -54.07 56.94
N ALA A 684 48.26 -52.78 57.11
CA ALA A 684 47.72 -52.25 58.36
C ALA A 684 46.35 -52.88 58.69
N THR A 685 45.44 -52.95 57.71
CA THR A 685 44.12 -53.57 57.89
C THR A 685 44.22 -55.06 58.20
N ASN A 686 45.18 -55.78 57.62
CA ASN A 686 45.38 -57.20 57.91
C ASN A 686 45.76 -57.43 59.38
N ILE A 687 46.62 -56.58 59.96
CA ILE A 687 46.96 -56.67 61.38
C ILE A 687 45.72 -56.38 62.25
N ALA A 688 44.95 -55.34 61.91
CA ALA A 688 43.69 -55.04 62.61
C ALA A 688 42.71 -56.22 62.54
N ARG A 689 42.67 -56.93 61.41
CA ARG A 689 41.86 -58.13 61.22
C ARG A 689 42.31 -59.29 62.12
N GLU A 690 43.60 -59.62 62.14
CA GLU A 690 44.12 -60.71 62.99
C GLU A 690 43.89 -60.43 64.47
N LEU A 691 44.10 -59.18 64.91
CA LEU A 691 43.78 -58.75 66.28
C LEU A 691 42.29 -58.92 66.59
N SER A 692 41.42 -58.46 65.69
CA SER A 692 39.96 -58.60 65.82
C SER A 692 39.48 -60.06 65.85
N LEU A 693 40.12 -60.95 65.09
CA LEU A 693 39.83 -62.38 65.14
C LEU A 693 40.24 -63.01 66.48
N SER A 694 41.31 -62.52 67.10
CA SER A 694 41.79 -63.02 68.40
C SER A 694 40.97 -62.52 69.60
N GLU A 695 40.51 -61.27 69.61
CA GLU A 695 39.77 -60.66 70.74
C GLU A 695 38.26 -60.58 70.54
N GLY A 696 37.77 -60.74 69.30
CA GLY A 696 36.36 -60.60 68.97
C GLY A 696 35.83 -59.15 69.01
N GLN A 697 36.72 -58.15 68.97
CA GLN A 697 36.37 -56.72 69.05
C GLN A 697 36.83 -55.95 67.79
N SER A 698 36.39 -54.69 67.67
CA SER A 698 36.84 -53.77 66.63
C SER A 698 38.26 -53.26 66.92
N HIS A 699 39.14 -53.27 65.92
CA HIS A 699 40.50 -52.77 66.08
C HIS A 699 40.91 -51.84 64.95
N TRP A 700 41.82 -50.93 65.26
CA TRP A 700 42.50 -50.11 64.27
C TRP A 700 44.02 -50.26 64.37
N VAL A 701 44.68 -50.11 63.23
CA VAL A 701 46.13 -50.07 63.10
C VAL A 701 46.50 -48.91 62.18
N TYR A 702 47.41 -48.06 62.63
CA TYR A 702 47.90 -46.90 61.90
C TYR A 702 49.40 -47.02 61.71
N PHE A 703 49.82 -47.02 60.44
CA PHE A 703 51.23 -46.97 60.08
C PHE A 703 51.65 -45.52 59.87
N LYS A 704 52.65 -45.10 60.64
CA LYS A 704 53.24 -43.76 60.54
C LYS A 704 54.74 -43.86 60.37
N ALA A 705 55.25 -43.45 59.22
CA ALA A 705 56.69 -43.30 59.04
C ALA A 705 57.24 -42.19 59.96
N ILE A 706 58.46 -42.36 60.46
CA ILE A 706 59.16 -41.27 61.17
C ILE A 706 59.48 -40.13 60.21
N ASP A 707 59.54 -38.90 60.71
CA ASP A 707 59.68 -37.70 59.85
C ASP A 707 60.93 -37.70 58.96
N ASN A 708 61.99 -38.40 59.37
CA ASN A 708 63.27 -38.51 58.67
C ASN A 708 63.54 -39.91 58.09
N ALA A 709 62.50 -40.72 57.85
CA ALA A 709 62.68 -42.05 57.27
C ALA A 709 63.32 -41.92 55.86
N PRO A 710 64.44 -42.61 55.59
CA PRO A 710 65.13 -42.50 54.31
C PRO A 710 64.32 -43.18 53.21
N ALA A 711 64.08 -42.47 52.09
CA ALA A 711 63.36 -42.99 50.94
C ALA A 711 63.98 -44.28 50.37
N ALA A 712 65.31 -44.40 50.47
CA ALA A 712 66.05 -45.58 50.02
C ALA A 712 65.61 -46.88 50.70
N SER A 713 65.12 -46.84 51.95
CA SER A 713 64.58 -48.02 52.64
C SER A 713 63.28 -48.55 52.03
N PHE A 714 62.64 -47.76 51.17
CA PHE A 714 61.39 -48.08 50.49
C PHE A 714 61.56 -48.26 48.97
N ALA A 715 62.78 -48.12 48.45
CA ALA A 715 63.09 -48.25 47.02
C ALA A 715 63.30 -49.71 46.59
N SER A 716 62.32 -50.59 46.83
CA SER A 716 62.33 -51.98 46.35
C SER A 716 61.11 -52.30 45.49
N GLU A 717 61.19 -53.31 44.62
CA GLU A 717 60.03 -53.77 43.82
C GLU A 717 58.89 -54.33 44.70
N ASN A 718 59.11 -54.58 45.99
CA ASN A 718 58.12 -55.12 46.90
C ASN A 718 57.98 -54.24 48.15
N ILE A 719 57.05 -53.29 48.08
CA ILE A 719 56.78 -52.36 49.17
C ILE A 719 56.39 -53.07 50.47
N ARG A 720 55.70 -54.22 50.40
CA ARG A 720 55.28 -54.96 51.59
C ARG A 720 56.48 -55.49 52.36
N LEU A 721 57.49 -55.98 51.67
CA LEU A 721 58.75 -56.43 52.27
C LEU A 721 59.52 -55.25 52.86
N SER A 722 59.65 -54.15 52.10
CA SER A 722 60.28 -52.91 52.58
C SER A 722 59.60 -52.36 53.83
N CYS A 723 58.27 -52.36 53.89
CA CYS A 723 57.51 -51.91 55.06
C CYS A 723 57.75 -52.80 56.28
N LYS A 724 57.80 -54.13 56.14
CA LYS A 724 58.15 -55.02 57.26
C LYS A 724 59.56 -54.75 57.79
N GLN A 725 60.53 -54.60 56.87
CA GLN A 725 61.91 -54.26 57.25
C GLN A 725 61.99 -52.91 57.94
N ALA A 726 61.29 -51.90 57.43
CA ALA A 726 61.23 -50.56 58.00
C ALA A 726 60.56 -50.55 59.38
N ILE A 727 59.50 -51.35 59.61
CA ILE A 727 58.91 -51.51 60.95
C ILE A 727 59.92 -52.14 61.92
N ASN A 728 60.63 -53.21 61.50
CA ASN A 728 61.65 -53.85 62.33
C ASN A 728 62.84 -52.93 62.64
N GLN A 729 63.19 -52.02 61.73
CA GLN A 729 64.23 -51.00 61.90
C GLN A 729 63.74 -49.76 62.68
N GLY A 730 62.47 -49.69 63.06
CA GLY A 730 61.89 -48.54 63.77
C GLY A 730 61.63 -47.30 62.89
N LEU A 731 61.71 -47.45 61.56
CA LEU A 731 61.44 -46.40 60.58
C LEU A 731 59.93 -46.16 60.37
N ILE A 732 59.09 -47.18 60.63
CA ILE A 732 57.63 -47.04 60.71
C ILE A 732 57.18 -47.36 62.13
N LYS A 733 56.46 -46.43 62.73
CA LYS A 733 55.75 -46.62 64.00
C LYS A 733 54.38 -47.24 63.73
N VAL A 734 54.07 -48.30 64.46
CA VAL A 734 52.77 -48.98 64.43
C VAL A 734 51.98 -48.54 65.64
N HIS A 735 50.93 -47.76 65.42
CA HIS A 735 49.96 -47.41 66.45
C HIS A 735 48.74 -48.31 66.32
N SER A 736 48.15 -48.76 67.43
CA SER A 736 46.97 -49.63 67.41
C SER A 736 46.10 -49.41 68.64
N SER A 737 44.82 -49.80 68.55
CA SER A 737 43.95 -49.93 69.72
C SER A 737 44.37 -51.07 70.67
N TYR A 738 45.22 -51.99 70.22
CA TYR A 738 45.71 -53.12 71.02
C TYR A 738 46.98 -52.76 71.79
N LYS A 739 46.97 -52.97 73.11
CA LYS A 739 48.02 -52.48 74.04
C LYS A 739 49.32 -53.29 74.04
N ASN A 740 49.33 -54.52 73.52
CA ASN A 740 50.51 -55.40 73.58
C ASN A 740 51.28 -55.38 72.25
N GLU A 741 52.33 -54.56 72.18
CA GLU A 741 53.16 -54.35 71.00
C GLU A 741 53.90 -55.62 70.53
N ASP A 742 54.23 -56.56 71.43
CA ASP A 742 55.01 -57.75 71.09
C ASP A 742 54.22 -58.74 70.24
N ASN A 743 52.91 -58.83 70.45
CA ASN A 743 52.02 -59.66 69.61
C ASN A 743 51.84 -59.06 68.21
N ILE A 744 51.78 -57.72 68.10
CA ILE A 744 51.74 -57.04 66.80
C ILE A 744 53.02 -57.32 66.01
N LYS A 745 54.19 -57.31 66.67
CA LYS A 745 55.47 -57.67 66.05
C LYS A 745 55.54 -59.13 65.59
N LYS A 746 54.84 -60.06 66.26
CA LYS A 746 54.74 -61.47 65.80
C LYS A 746 53.89 -61.59 64.53
N LEU A 747 52.72 -60.93 64.50
CA LEU A 747 51.85 -60.90 63.32
C LEU A 747 52.54 -60.33 62.07
N LEU A 748 53.54 -59.46 62.27
CA LEU A 748 54.37 -58.89 61.20
C LEU A 748 55.49 -59.83 60.69
N LYS A 749 55.85 -60.88 61.44
CA LYS A 749 56.88 -61.87 61.08
C LYS A 749 56.30 -63.11 60.38
N ASP A 750 55.07 -63.48 60.69
CA ASP A 750 54.44 -64.74 60.26
C ASP A 750 53.57 -64.64 59.00
N GLY A 751 53.24 -63.43 58.55
CA GLY A 751 52.65 -63.13 57.23
C GLY A 751 53.60 -62.30 56.40
#